data_AF-A0A8T9S5N6-F1
#
_entry.id   AF-A0A8T9S5N6-F1
#
_cell.length_a   1.000
_cell.length_b   1.000
_cell.length_c   1.000
_cell.angle_alpha   90.00
_cell.angle_beta   90.00
_cell.angle_gamma   90.00
#
_symmetry.space_group_name_H-M   'P 1'
#
loop_
_entity.id
_entity.type
_entity.pdbx_description
1 polymer ?
#
loop_
_entity_poly.entity_id
_entity_poly.type
_entity_poly.pdbx_seq_one_letter_code
_entity_poly.pdbx_strand_id
1 'polypeptide(L)'
;MNDNTRTSPERRACRDAKYCVSTPRRYPAAAQTRTILLPKTAHARLQYGADQLATALRTAGYQVQIQRADKLPNAKGLIVVARATDPLMQQATAAAPATKEAAPGKEGFTINSTKNDAVLIAGTDNNGALYGCLELAEQVKTNGKLSDNLHLRDQPEMVLRGTCIGVQKPYYLPGRTVYEYPYTPETFPWLYDKALWIKYLDMMAANRYNSLYLWNGHPFASLVRLKDYPFAVEVDDATFKKNEELYRFLTAEADKRGIWVIQMFYNIIVSKPFAEHYNIKTQDRARPIVPLIADYTRKSIAAFVEKYPNVGLLITLGEAMESAGQDDVDWFTQTIIPGVQDGLKALGKTEQPPIVLRAHDTDAPRVMAAALPIYHNLYTMAKYNGEALTTYTPRGTWAELHRKLSAIGTVQIENVHLMSNLEPFRYGSADFIQKCVLAMHNTYGANGLHLYPQASYWDWPYAADNVSGRQLELDRDWLWYAEWARYAWRANRARPAEITHWSQQLAAKFGCDPTAGQQILTAYEESGEIAPKLLRRYGITDGNRQTLTLGMLMNQLIDPKRYGLFTMLYESESPEGEMIIEYAEKEAKGEKHVGETPPQVADEVLAHGKAAVAAIERAAPGIRHNKEEFGRLKNDMYCYDALAGFYAEKARAAVQVLRYKYTKNVADLALSVPMLQRSVQHWQTLTKLTQNSYLYANSMQTAQRKIPMRGVDGTYKTWAEMLPVYQKELADFQHNIDSLKTTKAAPATRLVALRNAPVTLLTKGAGTYTVTAGQPIFADTTAQLTAFAPELAGLKGIRFNKAQQVAQGTEIRFSTKKPVQVLVGFFNQKSPRYLPVPTLEIDASANDYGQAESKILNALTIPGLPPVNVHAYSFKAGTHTLNLARGACLVLGFVDATQPVPTYNAGLGSAVAPGREIDWLFE
;
A
#
# COMPACT_ATOMS: atom_id res chain seq x y z
N MET A 1 34.32 -70.40 10.98
CA MET A 1 33.16 -71.19 10.52
C MET A 1 32.84 -70.71 9.11
N ASN A 2 33.10 -71.59 8.14
CA ASN A 2 32.81 -71.62 6.71
C ASN A 2 33.32 -70.41 5.87
N ASP A 3 34.47 -70.45 5.16
CA ASP A 3 34.87 -71.31 4.01
C ASP A 3 34.05 -70.93 2.75
N ASN A 4 34.55 -70.70 1.52
CA ASN A 4 35.83 -70.97 0.87
C ASN A 4 35.89 -70.21 -0.50
N THR A 5 37.11 -69.87 -0.92
CA THR A 5 37.73 -69.87 -2.28
C THR A 5 36.97 -69.69 -3.62
N ARG A 6 37.64 -68.92 -4.52
CA ARG A 6 38.02 -69.19 -5.95
C ARG A 6 36.88 -69.52 -6.96
N THR A 7 36.82 -69.09 -8.22
CA THR A 7 37.80 -68.98 -9.34
C THR A 7 37.08 -68.30 -10.51
N SER A 8 37.81 -67.54 -11.35
CA SER A 8 37.41 -67.14 -12.71
C SER A 8 37.25 -68.35 -13.66
N PRO A 9 36.53 -68.26 -14.80
CA PRO A 9 37.21 -67.92 -16.05
C PRO A 9 36.37 -67.19 -17.15
N GLU A 10 37.10 -66.75 -18.17
CA GLU A 10 36.71 -66.05 -19.39
C GLU A 10 35.84 -66.85 -20.43
N ARG A 11 35.02 -66.08 -21.18
CA ARG A 11 34.69 -66.11 -22.64
C ARG A 11 33.89 -67.26 -23.30
N ARG A 12 32.71 -66.89 -23.84
CA ARG A 12 32.20 -66.95 -25.26
C ARG A 12 30.65 -67.00 -25.24
N ALA A 13 29.84 -66.40 -26.12
CA ALA A 13 30.02 -65.62 -27.35
C ALA A 13 28.73 -64.83 -27.70
N CYS A 14 28.92 -63.70 -28.40
CA CYS A 14 28.07 -63.02 -29.40
C CYS A 14 26.53 -63.08 -29.33
N ARG A 15 25.88 -61.91 -29.20
CA ARG A 15 25.33 -61.10 -30.32
C ARG A 15 24.64 -59.83 -29.80
N ASP A 16 24.67 -58.80 -30.64
CA ASP A 16 23.83 -57.59 -30.67
C ASP A 16 24.50 -56.27 -30.28
N ALA A 17 24.94 -55.60 -31.35
CA ALA A 17 25.38 -54.23 -31.41
C ALA A 17 24.18 -53.28 -31.51
N LYS A 18 24.18 -52.22 -30.68
CA LYS A 18 23.94 -50.80 -31.05
C LYS A 18 23.77 -49.96 -29.78
N TYR A 19 24.30 -48.73 -29.82
CA TYR A 19 24.25 -47.67 -28.79
C TYR A 19 25.36 -47.62 -27.73
N CYS A 20 26.63 -47.56 -28.17
CA CYS A 20 27.65 -46.78 -27.45
C CYS A 20 27.85 -45.45 -28.20
N VAL A 21 27.17 -44.39 -27.76
CA VAL A 21 27.58 -43.02 -28.12
C VAL A 21 28.65 -42.62 -27.11
N SER A 22 29.91 -42.71 -27.53
CA SER A 22 31.02 -42.08 -26.82
C SER A 22 30.77 -40.57 -26.81
N THR A 23 30.54 -40.00 -25.63
CA THR A 23 30.68 -38.57 -25.42
C THR A 23 32.11 -38.19 -25.79
N PRO A 24 32.35 -37.25 -26.72
CA PRO A 24 33.68 -36.73 -26.91
C PRO A 24 34.08 -36.03 -25.62
N ARG A 25 35.19 -36.45 -24.99
CA ARG A 25 35.91 -35.58 -24.05
C ARG A 25 36.31 -34.34 -24.83
N ARG A 26 35.49 -33.28 -24.75
CA ARG A 26 35.94 -31.93 -25.09
C ARG A 26 37.04 -31.59 -24.09
N TYR A 27 38.29 -31.59 -24.54
CA TYR A 27 39.31 -30.78 -23.90
C TYR A 27 38.72 -29.36 -23.76
N PRO A 28 38.77 -28.71 -22.59
CA PRO A 28 38.29 -27.34 -22.48
C PRO A 28 39.13 -26.51 -23.45
N ALA A 29 38.46 -25.85 -24.40
CA ALA A 29 39.09 -24.76 -25.14
C ALA A 29 39.70 -23.81 -24.10
N ALA A 30 40.92 -23.33 -24.33
CA ALA A 30 41.59 -22.42 -23.40
C ALA A 30 40.62 -21.30 -23.01
N ALA A 31 40.32 -21.18 -21.70
CA ALA A 31 39.32 -20.24 -21.21
C ALA A 31 39.69 -18.83 -21.68
N GLN A 32 38.81 -18.20 -22.46
CA GLN A 32 39.05 -16.86 -22.98
C GLN A 32 39.24 -15.90 -21.79
N THR A 33 40.34 -15.15 -21.81
CA THR A 33 40.62 -14.15 -20.78
C THR A 33 39.94 -12.84 -21.13
N ARG A 34 39.21 -12.26 -20.19
CA ARG A 34 38.61 -10.92 -20.29
C ARG A 34 39.16 -10.03 -19.18
N THR A 35 39.54 -8.80 -19.52
CA THR A 35 39.99 -7.81 -18.55
C THR A 35 38.98 -6.68 -18.47
N ILE A 36 38.30 -6.52 -17.33
CA ILE A 36 37.43 -5.37 -17.08
C ILE A 36 38.32 -4.22 -16.62
N LEU A 37 38.34 -3.13 -17.38
CA LEU A 37 39.18 -1.97 -17.14
C LEU A 37 38.34 -0.79 -16.64
N LEU A 38 38.69 -0.30 -15.46
CA LEU A 38 38.07 0.86 -14.82
C LEU A 38 39.05 2.05 -14.79
N PRO A 39 38.54 3.29 -14.70
CA PRO A 39 39.36 4.44 -14.35
C PRO A 39 40.10 4.24 -13.03
N LYS A 40 41.30 4.83 -12.87
CA LYS A 40 42.08 4.70 -11.63
C LYS A 40 41.31 5.17 -10.39
N THR A 41 40.62 6.30 -10.54
CA THR A 41 39.74 6.91 -9.52
C THR A 41 38.27 6.55 -9.75
N ALA A 42 37.97 5.33 -10.22
CA ALA A 42 36.60 4.89 -10.46
C ALA A 42 35.73 4.97 -9.20
N HIS A 43 34.52 5.49 -9.36
CA HIS A 43 33.50 5.52 -8.32
C HIS A 43 33.12 4.10 -7.86
N ALA A 44 32.69 3.94 -6.61
CA ALA A 44 32.31 2.64 -6.03
C ALA A 44 31.23 1.90 -6.84
N ARG A 45 30.35 2.64 -7.52
CA ARG A 45 29.31 2.12 -8.41
C ARG A 45 29.84 1.39 -9.63
N LEU A 46 30.91 1.91 -10.25
CA LEU A 46 31.57 1.25 -11.38
C LEU A 46 32.25 -0.04 -10.92
N GLN A 47 32.87 -0.02 -9.74
CA GLN A 47 33.47 -1.21 -9.14
C GLN A 47 32.40 -2.29 -8.88
N TYR A 48 31.30 -1.93 -8.24
CA TYR A 48 30.20 -2.86 -7.98
C TYR A 48 29.64 -3.47 -9.29
N GLY A 49 29.39 -2.63 -10.32
CA GLY A 49 28.95 -3.11 -11.63
C GLY A 49 29.97 -4.08 -12.28
N ALA A 50 31.26 -3.75 -12.21
CA ALA A 50 32.33 -4.61 -12.70
C ALA A 50 32.40 -5.95 -11.96
N ASP A 51 32.17 -5.98 -10.64
CA ASP A 51 32.16 -7.20 -9.84
C ASP A 51 30.99 -8.11 -10.22
N GLN A 52 29.81 -7.54 -10.48
CA GLN A 52 28.63 -8.28 -10.96
C GLN A 52 28.87 -8.87 -12.36
N LEU A 53 29.42 -8.08 -13.28
CA LEU A 53 29.76 -8.54 -14.62
C LEU A 53 30.86 -9.60 -14.59
N ALA A 54 31.90 -9.43 -13.76
CA ALA A 54 32.96 -10.42 -13.60
C ALA A 54 32.41 -11.74 -13.07
N THR A 55 31.45 -11.70 -12.16
CA THR A 55 30.77 -12.90 -11.64
C THR A 55 30.02 -13.62 -12.77
N ALA A 56 29.21 -12.90 -13.55
CA ALA A 56 28.49 -13.48 -14.69
C ALA A 56 29.43 -14.13 -15.73
N LEU A 57 30.52 -13.44 -16.08
CA LEU A 57 31.54 -13.94 -17.01
C LEU A 57 32.27 -15.16 -16.45
N ARG A 58 32.64 -15.18 -15.18
CA ARG A 58 33.27 -16.37 -14.55
C ARG A 58 32.33 -17.56 -14.54
N THR A 59 31.05 -17.36 -14.25
CA THR A 59 30.03 -18.41 -14.33
C THR A 59 29.88 -18.95 -15.76
N ALA A 60 30.03 -18.09 -16.78
CA ALA A 60 30.06 -18.48 -18.19
C ALA A 60 31.40 -19.11 -18.65
N GLY A 61 32.38 -19.31 -17.76
CA GLY A 61 33.64 -20.01 -18.06
C GLY A 61 34.81 -19.12 -18.50
N TYR A 62 34.70 -17.79 -18.40
CA TYR A 62 35.80 -16.87 -18.72
C TYR A 62 36.77 -16.71 -17.55
N GLN A 63 38.06 -16.50 -17.85
CA GLN A 63 39.01 -16.00 -16.85
C GLN A 63 38.91 -14.48 -16.81
N VAL A 64 38.58 -13.91 -15.64
CA VAL A 64 38.28 -12.47 -15.52
C VAL A 64 39.14 -11.79 -14.48
N GLN A 65 39.82 -10.72 -14.90
CA GLN A 65 40.52 -9.79 -14.02
C GLN A 65 39.88 -8.40 -14.10
N ILE A 66 39.87 -7.70 -12.98
CA ILE A 66 39.48 -6.28 -12.92
C ILE A 66 40.75 -5.48 -12.71
N GLN A 67 41.01 -4.52 -13.58
CA GLN A 67 42.19 -3.65 -13.54
C GLN A 67 41.76 -2.18 -13.55
N ARG A 68 42.66 -1.32 -13.07
CA ARG A 68 42.48 0.13 -13.03
C ARG A 68 43.61 0.82 -13.78
N ALA A 69 43.27 1.72 -14.70
CA ALA A 69 44.27 2.47 -15.46
C ALA A 69 43.76 3.85 -15.89
N ASP A 70 44.70 4.77 -16.10
CA ASP A 70 44.44 6.10 -16.69
C ASP A 70 44.63 6.10 -18.22
N LYS A 71 45.35 5.11 -18.75
CA LYS A 71 45.63 4.93 -20.17
C LYS A 71 45.07 3.60 -20.66
N LEU A 72 44.56 3.60 -21.88
CA LEU A 72 44.10 2.37 -22.53
C LEU A 72 45.31 1.45 -22.83
N PRO A 73 45.37 0.22 -22.30
CA PRO A 73 46.44 -0.72 -22.60
C PRO A 73 46.28 -1.29 -24.01
N ASN A 74 47.41 -1.61 -24.66
CA ASN A 74 47.41 -2.34 -25.93
C ASN A 74 47.24 -3.84 -25.67
N ALA A 75 46.03 -4.26 -25.30
CA ALA A 75 45.68 -5.65 -24.99
C ALA A 75 44.35 -6.04 -25.67
N LYS A 76 44.18 -7.33 -25.97
CA LYS A 76 42.93 -7.89 -26.50
C LYS A 76 41.99 -8.31 -25.36
N GLY A 77 40.70 -8.48 -25.66
CA GLY A 77 39.71 -8.98 -24.70
C GLY A 77 39.34 -7.99 -23.60
N LEU A 78 39.46 -6.68 -23.86
CA LEU A 78 39.15 -5.64 -22.90
C LEU A 78 37.65 -5.39 -22.78
N ILE A 79 37.18 -5.12 -21.56
CA ILE A 79 35.86 -4.55 -21.30
C ILE A 79 36.07 -3.24 -20.55
N VAL A 80 35.96 -2.11 -21.25
CA VAL A 80 36.20 -0.79 -20.64
C VAL A 80 34.88 -0.29 -20.06
N VAL A 81 34.85 -0.01 -18.76
CA VAL A 81 33.67 0.51 -18.05
C VAL A 81 34.03 1.86 -17.44
N ALA A 82 33.38 2.92 -17.90
CA ALA A 82 33.61 4.27 -17.40
C ALA A 82 32.44 5.20 -17.74
N ARG A 83 32.44 6.42 -17.21
CA ARG A 83 31.55 7.46 -17.73
C ARG A 83 32.01 7.87 -19.12
N ALA A 84 31.08 8.30 -19.96
CA ALA A 84 31.39 8.82 -21.30
C ALA A 84 32.36 10.02 -21.26
N THR A 85 32.34 10.78 -20.17
CA THR A 85 33.22 11.94 -19.94
C THR A 85 34.58 11.58 -19.33
N ASP A 86 34.80 10.33 -18.89
CA ASP A 86 36.08 9.95 -18.30
C ASP A 86 37.17 9.80 -19.38
N PRO A 87 38.42 10.25 -19.13
CA PRO A 87 39.51 10.19 -20.11
C PRO A 87 39.79 8.79 -20.67
N LEU A 88 39.60 7.75 -19.84
CA LEU A 88 39.78 6.36 -20.27
C LEU A 88 38.78 5.96 -21.36
N MET A 89 37.50 6.37 -21.22
CA MET A 89 36.47 6.07 -22.22
C MET A 89 36.74 6.83 -23.52
N GLN A 90 37.11 8.11 -23.44
CA GLN A 90 37.43 8.93 -24.60
C GLN A 90 38.58 8.33 -25.44
N GLN A 91 39.63 7.83 -24.77
CA GLN A 91 40.72 7.10 -25.43
C GLN A 91 40.22 5.82 -26.11
N ALA A 92 39.38 5.03 -25.44
CA ALA A 92 38.84 3.79 -25.97
C ALA A 92 37.96 4.01 -27.21
N THR A 93 37.08 5.03 -27.17
CA THR A 93 36.24 5.41 -28.30
C THR A 93 37.04 5.97 -29.47
N ALA A 94 38.12 6.72 -29.21
CA ALA A 94 39.00 7.23 -30.27
C ALA A 94 39.79 6.11 -30.97
N ALA A 95 40.24 5.10 -30.21
CA ALA A 95 40.98 3.95 -30.74
C ALA A 95 40.09 3.00 -31.58
N ALA A 96 38.79 2.98 -31.32
CA ALA A 96 37.82 2.20 -32.08
C ALA A 96 36.49 2.97 -32.19
N PRO A 97 36.34 3.83 -33.20
CA PRO A 97 35.14 4.64 -33.38
C PRO A 97 33.89 3.75 -33.49
N ALA A 98 32.99 3.87 -32.53
CA ALA A 98 31.65 3.30 -32.60
C ALA A 98 30.74 4.19 -33.46
N THR A 99 29.60 3.66 -33.90
CA THR A 99 28.54 4.45 -34.54
C THR A 99 28.14 5.63 -33.63
N LYS A 100 28.05 6.82 -34.22
CA LYS A 100 27.59 8.02 -33.51
C LYS A 100 26.10 7.90 -33.21
N GLU A 101 25.78 7.43 -32.01
CA GLU A 101 24.43 7.52 -31.46
C GLU A 101 24.29 8.78 -30.60
N ALA A 102 23.05 9.25 -30.44
CA ALA A 102 22.76 10.31 -29.48
C ALA A 102 23.13 9.84 -28.06
N ALA A 103 23.76 10.70 -27.25
CA ALA A 103 24.07 10.36 -25.87
C ALA A 103 22.77 10.00 -25.09
N PRO A 104 22.79 8.97 -24.24
CA PRO A 104 21.65 8.67 -23.41
C PRO A 104 21.51 9.68 -22.25
N GLY A 105 20.30 9.81 -21.70
CA GLY A 105 20.01 10.70 -20.58
C GLY A 105 20.66 10.25 -19.26
N LYS A 106 20.27 10.89 -18.15
CA LYS A 106 20.69 10.50 -16.79
C LYS A 106 20.43 9.01 -16.56
N GLU A 107 21.37 8.34 -15.88
CA GLU A 107 21.39 6.88 -15.67
C GLU A 107 21.41 6.01 -16.94
N GLY A 108 21.55 6.61 -18.12
CA GLY A 108 21.61 5.89 -19.37
C GLY A 108 23.01 5.39 -19.72
N PHE A 109 23.07 4.43 -20.65
CA PHE A 109 24.33 3.80 -21.06
C PHE A 109 24.33 3.36 -22.51
N THR A 110 25.54 3.09 -23.01
CA THR A 110 25.77 2.39 -24.28
C THR A 110 26.71 1.20 -24.08
N ILE A 111 26.50 0.12 -24.84
CA ILE A 111 27.36 -1.06 -24.88
C ILE A 111 27.73 -1.33 -26.33
N ASN A 112 29.02 -1.28 -26.65
CA ASN A 112 29.51 -1.41 -28.02
C ASN A 112 30.68 -2.39 -28.11
N SER A 113 30.55 -3.41 -28.96
CA SER A 113 31.68 -4.23 -29.41
C SER A 113 32.52 -3.43 -30.42
N THR A 114 33.83 -3.54 -30.32
CA THR A 114 34.79 -2.91 -31.23
C THR A 114 35.43 -3.95 -32.14
N LYS A 115 36.03 -3.49 -33.25
CA LYS A 115 36.75 -4.35 -34.20
C LYS A 115 37.97 -5.08 -33.60
N ASN A 116 38.45 -4.64 -32.43
CA ASN A 116 39.62 -5.19 -31.74
C ASN A 116 39.25 -6.14 -30.58
N ASP A 117 38.04 -6.72 -30.58
CA ASP A 117 37.56 -7.64 -29.53
C ASP A 117 37.52 -6.96 -28.13
N ALA A 118 37.30 -5.65 -28.10
CA ALA A 118 37.00 -4.90 -26.88
C ALA A 118 35.52 -4.53 -26.83
N VAL A 119 34.95 -4.52 -25.62
CA VAL A 119 33.58 -4.05 -25.33
C VAL A 119 33.67 -2.74 -24.55
N LEU A 120 32.95 -1.71 -24.99
CA LEU A 120 32.89 -0.42 -24.32
C LEU A 120 31.54 -0.28 -23.64
N ILE A 121 31.53 -0.13 -22.32
CA ILE A 121 30.36 0.21 -21.51
C ILE A 121 30.52 1.67 -21.06
N ALA A 122 29.85 2.58 -21.76
CA ALA A 122 29.89 4.00 -21.45
C ALA A 122 28.58 4.44 -20.79
N GLY A 123 28.66 4.88 -19.53
CA GLY A 123 27.54 5.49 -18.81
C GLY A 123 27.49 7.00 -18.96
N THR A 124 26.31 7.60 -19.00
CA THR A 124 26.17 9.06 -18.88
C THR A 124 26.63 9.56 -17.51
N ASP A 125 26.37 8.76 -16.48
CA ASP A 125 26.83 8.97 -15.12
C ASP A 125 27.27 7.63 -14.47
N ASN A 126 27.56 7.65 -13.17
CA ASN A 126 27.98 6.45 -12.44
C ASN A 126 26.88 5.37 -12.38
N ASN A 127 25.59 5.75 -12.36
CA ASN A 127 24.48 4.80 -12.41
C ASN A 127 24.34 4.20 -13.81
N GLY A 128 24.50 5.01 -14.85
CA GLY A 128 24.53 4.52 -16.24
C GLY A 128 25.62 3.47 -16.44
N ALA A 129 26.85 3.73 -15.99
CA ALA A 129 27.93 2.76 -16.13
C ALA A 129 27.64 1.46 -15.35
N LEU A 130 27.08 1.58 -14.13
CA LEU A 130 26.60 0.45 -13.35
C LEU A 130 25.53 -0.35 -14.12
N TYR A 131 24.47 0.30 -14.62
CA TYR A 131 23.38 -0.36 -15.32
C TYR A 131 23.83 -1.02 -16.63
N GLY A 132 24.80 -0.42 -17.34
CA GLY A 132 25.43 -1.06 -18.49
C GLY A 132 26.19 -2.34 -18.13
N CYS A 133 26.86 -2.39 -16.98
CA CYS A 133 27.43 -3.64 -16.48
C CYS A 133 26.38 -4.68 -16.11
N LEU A 134 25.28 -4.27 -15.47
CA LEU A 134 24.21 -5.18 -15.08
C LEU A 134 23.47 -5.75 -16.29
N GLU A 135 23.21 -4.92 -17.31
CA GLU A 135 22.65 -5.35 -18.60
C GLU A 135 23.56 -6.38 -19.28
N LEU A 136 24.87 -6.11 -19.38
CA LEU A 136 25.78 -7.09 -19.97
C LEU A 136 25.86 -8.38 -19.15
N ALA A 137 25.84 -8.27 -17.81
CA ALA A 137 25.83 -9.42 -16.92
C ALA A 137 24.57 -10.27 -17.12
N GLU A 138 23.40 -9.65 -17.31
CA GLU A 138 22.14 -10.32 -17.62
C GLU A 138 22.21 -11.04 -18.97
N GLN A 139 22.70 -10.38 -20.03
CA GLN A 139 22.86 -11.02 -21.34
C GLN A 139 23.83 -12.21 -21.30
N VAL A 140 24.96 -12.09 -20.58
CA VAL A 140 25.91 -13.19 -20.41
C VAL A 140 25.28 -14.38 -19.68
N LYS A 141 24.51 -14.14 -18.62
CA LYS A 141 23.80 -15.20 -17.89
C LYS A 141 22.77 -15.90 -18.78
N THR A 142 21.99 -15.13 -19.53
CA THR A 142 20.94 -15.66 -20.43
C THR A 142 21.53 -16.46 -21.60
N ASN A 143 22.61 -15.96 -22.20
CA ASN A 143 23.20 -16.60 -23.39
C ASN A 143 24.27 -17.65 -23.06
N GLY A 144 24.73 -17.71 -21.80
CA GLY A 144 25.84 -18.56 -21.36
C GLY A 144 27.21 -18.14 -21.93
N LYS A 145 27.30 -17.00 -22.61
CA LYS A 145 28.54 -16.45 -23.19
C LYS A 145 28.42 -14.94 -23.45
N LEU A 146 29.56 -14.28 -23.65
CA LEU A 146 29.60 -12.91 -24.17
C LEU A 146 29.22 -12.90 -25.66
N SER A 147 28.30 -12.03 -26.05
CA SER A 147 27.87 -11.88 -27.45
C SER A 147 28.94 -11.18 -28.29
N ASP A 148 29.12 -11.62 -29.54
CA ASP A 148 30.19 -11.13 -30.41
C ASP A 148 29.93 -9.70 -30.95
N ASN A 149 28.66 -9.34 -31.19
CA ASN A 149 28.25 -8.05 -31.77
C ASN A 149 27.26 -7.32 -30.86
N LEU A 150 27.78 -6.56 -29.90
CA LEU A 150 26.97 -5.72 -29.01
C LEU A 150 26.85 -4.32 -29.58
N HIS A 151 25.61 -3.85 -29.75
CA HIS A 151 25.28 -2.46 -30.05
C HIS A 151 23.98 -2.13 -29.34
N LEU A 152 24.08 -1.52 -28.17
CA LEU A 152 22.95 -1.23 -27.30
C LEU A 152 23.07 0.19 -26.75
N ARG A 153 21.95 0.90 -26.73
CA ARG A 153 21.73 2.13 -26.00
C ARG A 153 20.44 2.01 -25.23
N ASP A 154 20.47 2.34 -23.95
CA ASP A 154 19.28 2.31 -23.11
C ASP A 154 19.33 3.35 -21.99
N GLN A 155 18.16 3.71 -21.47
CA GLN A 155 17.99 4.64 -20.34
C GLN A 155 16.62 4.43 -19.70
N PRO A 156 16.44 4.73 -18.40
CA PRO A 156 15.14 4.59 -17.76
C PRO A 156 14.16 5.69 -18.21
N GLU A 157 12.87 5.33 -18.30
CA GLU A 157 11.74 6.26 -18.50
C GLU A 157 11.38 6.97 -17.19
N MET A 158 11.18 6.23 -16.09
CA MET A 158 10.99 6.82 -14.76
C MET A 158 12.32 7.15 -14.10
N VAL A 159 12.51 8.39 -13.67
CA VAL A 159 13.78 8.89 -13.11
C VAL A 159 14.04 8.44 -11.67
N LEU A 160 12.97 8.10 -10.95
CA LEU A 160 13.03 7.56 -9.59
C LEU A 160 12.22 6.27 -9.53
N ARG A 161 12.86 5.18 -9.14
CA ARG A 161 12.28 3.83 -9.13
C ARG A 161 12.64 3.25 -7.78
N GLY A 162 11.67 3.11 -6.89
CA GLY A 162 11.98 2.67 -5.54
C GLY A 162 10.96 1.80 -4.87
N THR A 163 11.43 1.18 -3.79
CA THR A 163 10.66 0.27 -2.93
C THR A 163 10.67 0.80 -1.50
N CYS A 164 9.69 0.40 -0.69
CA CYS A 164 9.66 0.76 0.72
C CYS A 164 9.69 -0.43 1.67
N ILE A 165 10.22 -0.17 2.87
CA ILE A 165 10.13 -1.06 4.02
C ILE A 165 9.49 -0.27 5.18
N GLY A 166 8.46 -0.85 5.77
CA GLY A 166 7.86 -0.33 7.01
C GLY A 166 8.72 -0.71 8.21
N VAL A 167 9.24 0.27 8.93
CA VAL A 167 9.71 0.08 10.32
C VAL A 167 8.49 0.24 11.22
N GLN A 168 7.56 -0.71 11.06
CA GLN A 168 6.17 -0.71 11.54
C GLN A 168 5.76 -2.13 11.99
N LYS A 169 4.63 -2.28 12.70
CA LYS A 169 4.13 -3.58 13.16
C LYS A 169 2.64 -3.78 12.89
N PRO A 170 2.14 -5.03 12.94
CA PRO A 170 0.72 -5.34 12.82
C PRO A 170 -0.15 -4.77 13.96
N TYR A 171 0.48 -4.39 15.07
CA TYR A 171 -0.12 -3.99 16.34
C TYR A 171 0.59 -2.79 16.94
N TYR A 172 -0.04 -2.10 17.90
CA TYR A 172 0.56 -0.98 18.62
C TYR A 172 1.48 -1.46 19.75
N LEU A 173 2.59 -0.76 19.94
CA LEU A 173 3.46 -0.99 21.08
C LEU A 173 2.81 -0.47 22.37
N PRO A 174 3.11 -1.07 23.54
CA PRO A 174 2.57 -0.62 24.82
C PRO A 174 2.85 0.88 25.07
N GLY A 175 1.79 1.62 25.40
CA GLY A 175 1.88 3.06 25.72
C GLY A 175 2.25 3.96 24.54
N ARG A 176 2.07 3.46 23.31
CA ARG A 176 2.27 4.13 22.04
C ARG A 176 1.01 4.03 21.19
N THR A 177 0.88 4.88 20.18
CA THR A 177 -0.24 4.82 19.23
C THR A 177 0.25 4.56 17.80
N VAL A 178 -0.63 4.75 16.82
CA VAL A 178 -0.38 4.49 15.40
C VAL A 178 0.95 5.07 14.92
N TYR A 179 1.71 4.26 14.17
CA TYR A 179 3.01 4.57 13.55
C TYR A 179 4.23 4.77 14.47
N GLU A 180 4.06 4.76 15.80
CA GLU A 180 5.13 5.01 16.77
C GLU A 180 5.93 3.75 17.12
N TYR A 181 7.05 3.52 16.41
CA TYR A 181 7.94 2.39 16.65
C TYR A 181 9.42 2.81 16.71
N PRO A 182 10.03 2.91 17.90
CA PRO A 182 11.46 3.18 18.03
C PRO A 182 12.31 2.09 17.38
N TYR A 183 13.45 2.48 16.82
CA TYR A 183 14.33 1.55 16.11
C TYR A 183 15.13 0.76 17.16
N THR A 184 14.70 -0.47 17.41
CA THR A 184 15.21 -1.35 18.48
C THR A 184 15.42 -2.78 17.96
N PRO A 185 16.49 -3.49 18.36
CA PRO A 185 16.70 -4.89 17.99
C PRO A 185 15.58 -5.82 18.48
N GLU A 186 14.92 -5.47 19.58
CA GLU A 186 13.83 -6.23 20.18
C GLU A 186 12.57 -6.19 19.30
N THR A 187 12.26 -5.01 18.75
CA THR A 187 11.08 -4.86 17.87
C THR A 187 11.41 -5.28 16.44
N PHE A 188 12.60 -4.95 15.95
CA PHE A 188 13.02 -5.14 14.57
C PHE A 188 14.38 -5.84 14.48
N PRO A 189 14.49 -7.14 14.84
CA PRO A 189 15.77 -7.84 14.76
C PRO A 189 16.35 -7.84 13.33
N TRP A 190 15.49 -7.95 12.32
CA TRP A 190 15.85 -7.87 10.91
C TRP A 190 16.51 -6.55 10.50
N LEU A 191 16.20 -5.45 11.20
CA LEU A 191 16.74 -4.12 10.88
C LEU A 191 18.26 -4.06 11.10
N TYR A 192 18.80 -4.94 11.95
CA TYR A 192 20.23 -5.03 12.27
C TYR A 192 20.92 -6.21 11.58
N ASP A 193 20.20 -6.96 10.73
CA ASP A 193 20.77 -8.04 9.92
C ASP A 193 21.40 -7.47 8.64
N LYS A 194 22.73 -7.29 8.67
CA LYS A 194 23.50 -6.80 7.52
C LYS A 194 23.39 -7.72 6.30
N ALA A 195 23.31 -9.04 6.49
CA ALA A 195 23.25 -9.98 5.37
C ALA A 195 21.90 -9.87 4.65
N LEU A 196 20.81 -9.71 5.40
CA LEU A 196 19.49 -9.45 4.83
C LEU A 196 19.46 -8.12 4.06
N TRP A 197 20.09 -7.06 4.60
CA TRP A 197 20.22 -5.79 3.88
C TRP A 197 21.00 -5.92 2.57
N ILE A 198 22.11 -6.65 2.55
CA ILE A 198 22.85 -6.93 1.30
C ILE A 198 21.95 -7.64 0.30
N LYS A 199 21.23 -8.69 0.73
CA LYS A 199 20.31 -9.44 -0.14
C LYS A 199 19.23 -8.54 -0.74
N TYR A 200 18.65 -7.65 0.06
CA TYR A 200 17.62 -6.71 -0.40
C TYR A 200 18.17 -5.67 -1.37
N LEU A 201 19.31 -5.04 -1.06
CA LEU A 201 19.94 -4.05 -1.94
C LEU A 201 20.45 -4.67 -3.24
N ASP A 202 20.92 -5.93 -3.21
CA ASP A 202 21.29 -6.69 -4.42
C ASP A 202 20.08 -6.95 -5.31
N MET A 203 18.92 -7.32 -4.73
CA MET A 203 17.66 -7.41 -5.48
C MET A 203 17.29 -6.07 -6.10
N MET A 204 17.40 -4.97 -5.35
CA MET A 204 17.11 -3.63 -5.87
C MET A 204 18.01 -3.27 -7.06
N ALA A 205 19.32 -3.50 -6.92
CA ALA A 205 20.28 -3.24 -7.98
C ALA A 205 20.03 -4.10 -9.22
N ALA A 206 19.79 -5.40 -9.04
CA ALA A 206 19.48 -6.33 -10.13
C ALA A 206 18.23 -5.90 -10.93
N ASN A 207 17.24 -5.34 -10.23
CA ASN A 207 16.02 -4.79 -10.81
C ASN A 207 16.17 -3.31 -11.25
N ARG A 208 17.35 -2.70 -11.12
CA ARG A 208 17.63 -1.28 -11.48
C ARG A 208 16.77 -0.26 -10.73
N TYR A 209 16.31 -0.60 -9.53
CA TYR A 209 15.79 0.38 -8.57
C TYR A 209 16.92 1.31 -8.12
N ASN A 210 16.58 2.57 -7.86
CA ASN A 210 17.53 3.62 -7.46
C ASN A 210 17.08 4.39 -6.21
N SER A 211 16.00 3.98 -5.53
CA SER A 211 15.58 4.60 -4.26
C SER A 211 14.96 3.61 -3.28
N LEU A 212 15.32 3.74 -2.00
CA LEU A 212 14.81 2.94 -0.88
C LEU A 212 14.17 3.85 0.15
N TYR A 213 12.94 3.56 0.55
CA TYR A 213 12.18 4.35 1.52
C TYR A 213 12.00 3.58 2.82
N LEU A 214 12.40 4.17 3.96
CA LEU A 214 12.12 3.63 5.30
C LEU A 214 10.96 4.40 5.92
N TRP A 215 9.84 3.73 6.19
CA TRP A 215 8.63 4.36 6.73
C TRP A 215 8.53 4.19 8.24
N ASN A 216 8.42 5.30 8.96
CA ASN A 216 8.22 5.33 10.41
C ASN A 216 7.47 6.60 10.85
N GLY A 217 6.72 6.53 11.95
CA GLY A 217 6.03 7.70 12.51
C GLY A 217 6.98 8.84 12.87
N HIS A 218 7.96 8.57 13.74
CA HIS A 218 8.88 9.56 14.29
C HIS A 218 10.30 9.00 14.47
N PRO A 219 11.08 8.88 13.38
CA PRO A 219 12.36 8.17 13.40
C PRO A 219 13.46 8.94 14.17
N PHE A 220 13.33 10.26 14.26
CA PHE A 220 14.40 11.16 14.74
C PHE A 220 14.86 10.82 16.15
N ALA A 221 13.93 10.50 17.05
CA ALA A 221 14.23 10.21 18.44
C ALA A 221 14.99 8.89 18.65
N SER A 222 15.13 8.07 17.60
CA SER A 222 16.00 6.88 17.58
C SER A 222 17.36 7.13 16.92
N LEU A 223 17.56 8.30 16.28
CA LEU A 223 18.66 8.54 15.32
C LEU A 223 19.51 9.78 15.62
N VAL A 224 18.96 10.77 16.32
CA VAL A 224 19.65 12.01 16.70
C VAL A 224 19.50 12.33 18.18
N ARG A 225 20.46 13.07 18.73
CA ARG A 225 20.40 13.64 20.09
C ARG A 225 20.38 15.15 19.97
N LEU A 226 19.48 15.79 20.72
CA LEU A 226 19.35 17.24 20.74
C LEU A 226 19.89 17.79 22.06
N LYS A 227 20.72 18.83 22.00
CA LYS A 227 21.27 19.47 23.19
C LYS A 227 20.20 20.06 24.10
N ASP A 228 19.16 20.65 23.49
CA ASP A 228 18.08 21.32 24.22
C ASP A 228 16.99 20.36 24.70
N TYR A 229 16.95 19.15 24.13
CA TYR A 229 15.98 18.11 24.46
C TYR A 229 16.67 16.75 24.67
N PRO A 230 17.64 16.64 25.61
CA PRO A 230 18.44 15.43 25.78
C PRO A 230 17.60 14.23 26.25
N PHE A 231 16.48 14.50 26.93
CA PHE A 231 15.51 13.50 27.39
C PHE A 231 14.61 12.94 26.28
N ALA A 232 14.61 13.52 25.07
CA ALA A 232 13.67 13.13 24.02
C ALA A 232 14.05 11.82 23.29
N VAL A 233 15.22 11.25 23.54
CA VAL A 233 15.71 10.02 22.88
C VAL A 233 14.90 8.81 23.34
N GLU A 234 14.48 7.95 22.41
CA GLU A 234 13.57 6.82 22.70
C GLU A 234 14.25 5.46 22.88
N VAL A 235 15.57 5.43 22.74
CA VAL A 235 16.37 4.21 22.81
C VAL A 235 17.57 4.41 23.73
N ASP A 236 18.05 3.32 24.33
CA ASP A 236 19.26 3.37 25.15
C ASP A 236 20.52 3.67 24.32
N ASP A 237 21.63 3.99 24.99
CA ASP A 237 22.90 4.38 24.33
C ASP A 237 23.46 3.26 23.43
N ALA A 238 23.31 2.00 23.84
CA ALA A 238 23.79 0.85 23.08
C ALA A 238 23.03 0.70 21.76
N THR A 239 21.71 0.84 21.81
CA THR A 239 20.81 0.79 20.66
C THR A 239 21.00 2.00 19.76
N PHE A 240 21.16 3.20 20.33
CA PHE A 240 21.47 4.41 19.57
C PHE A 240 22.75 4.23 18.73
N LYS A 241 23.82 3.67 19.32
CA LYS A 241 25.06 3.36 18.60
C LYS A 241 24.86 2.32 17.49
N LYS A 242 24.05 1.29 17.73
CA LYS A 242 23.67 0.32 16.68
C LYS A 242 22.92 0.99 15.54
N ASN A 243 22.05 1.95 15.83
CA ASN A 243 21.31 2.71 14.81
C ASN A 243 22.25 3.58 13.97
N GLU A 244 23.27 4.19 14.57
CA GLU A 244 24.33 4.91 13.84
C GLU A 244 25.11 4.00 12.91
N GLU A 245 25.51 2.81 13.40
CA GLU A 245 26.21 1.81 12.61
C GLU A 245 25.36 1.32 11.44
N LEU A 246 24.08 1.05 11.70
CA LEU A 246 23.10 0.66 10.71
C LEU A 246 22.97 1.70 9.60
N TYR A 247 22.75 2.98 9.92
CA TYR A 247 22.58 4.01 8.90
C TYR A 247 23.86 4.22 8.08
N ARG A 248 25.03 4.16 8.72
CA ARG A 248 26.32 4.23 8.00
C ARG A 248 26.49 3.05 7.05
N PHE A 249 26.19 1.85 7.52
CA PHE A 249 26.26 0.64 6.70
C PHE A 249 25.27 0.70 5.53
N LEU A 250 23.99 0.98 5.81
CA LEU A 250 22.92 1.03 4.81
C LEU A 250 23.21 2.06 3.72
N THR A 251 23.61 3.28 4.10
CA THR A 251 23.90 4.34 3.12
C THR A 251 25.12 4.04 2.26
N ALA A 252 26.19 3.46 2.82
CA ALA A 252 27.37 3.07 2.05
C ALA A 252 27.07 1.90 1.09
N GLU A 253 26.32 0.91 1.55
CA GLU A 253 25.92 -0.24 0.74
C GLU A 253 24.90 0.12 -0.35
N ALA A 254 24.00 1.05 -0.07
CA ALA A 254 23.06 1.58 -1.06
C ALA A 254 23.77 2.46 -2.11
N ASP A 255 24.69 3.34 -1.70
CA ASP A 255 25.37 4.26 -2.62
C ASP A 255 26.19 3.52 -3.69
N LYS A 256 26.95 2.48 -3.30
CA LYS A 256 27.72 1.68 -4.28
C LYS A 256 26.83 0.90 -5.25
N ARG A 257 25.53 0.80 -4.98
CA ARG A 257 24.50 0.22 -5.85
C ARG A 257 23.67 1.27 -6.60
N GLY A 258 23.99 2.55 -6.43
CA GLY A 258 23.25 3.65 -7.05
C GLY A 258 21.86 3.86 -6.45
N ILE A 259 21.65 3.46 -5.19
CA ILE A 259 20.36 3.53 -4.49
C ILE A 259 20.39 4.70 -3.50
N TRP A 260 19.45 5.62 -3.63
CA TRP A 260 19.24 6.72 -2.70
C TRP A 260 18.33 6.28 -1.55
N VAL A 261 18.84 6.35 -0.32
CA VAL A 261 18.05 6.03 0.89
C VAL A 261 17.26 7.26 1.32
N ILE A 262 15.98 7.09 1.63
CA ILE A 262 15.04 8.16 1.96
C ILE A 262 14.32 7.78 3.26
N GLN A 263 14.38 8.65 4.26
CA GLN A 263 13.62 8.51 5.50
C GLN A 263 12.25 9.15 5.32
N MET A 264 11.20 8.36 5.52
CA MET A 264 9.83 8.86 5.56
C MET A 264 9.40 9.14 7.01
N PHE A 265 8.68 10.23 7.23
CA PHE A 265 8.07 10.52 8.54
C PHE A 265 6.68 11.16 8.45
N TYR A 266 5.88 10.92 9.49
CA TYR A 266 4.52 11.46 9.67
C TYR A 266 4.55 12.70 10.57
N ASN A 267 3.47 13.48 10.56
CA ASN A 267 3.37 14.73 11.32
C ASN A 267 1.96 14.93 11.94
N ILE A 268 1.80 15.60 13.08
CA ILE A 268 2.85 16.02 14.02
C ILE A 268 2.97 14.99 15.15
N ILE A 269 4.10 14.28 15.18
CA ILE A 269 4.42 13.28 16.19
C ILE A 269 5.65 13.76 16.97
N VAL A 270 5.63 13.60 18.29
CA VAL A 270 6.80 13.76 19.16
C VAL A 270 7.10 12.45 19.88
N SER A 271 8.34 12.29 20.36
CA SER A 271 8.72 11.09 21.09
C SER A 271 7.98 10.95 22.41
N LYS A 272 7.78 9.71 22.86
CA LYS A 272 7.13 9.40 24.14
C LYS A 272 7.81 10.09 25.33
N PRO A 273 9.14 10.04 25.50
CA PRO A 273 9.82 10.75 26.59
C PRO A 273 9.65 12.28 26.54
N PHE A 274 9.63 12.87 25.34
CA PHE A 274 9.35 14.30 25.18
C PHE A 274 7.92 14.63 25.61
N ALA A 275 6.95 13.82 25.17
CA ALA A 275 5.55 13.98 25.53
C ALA A 275 5.32 13.85 27.04
N GLU A 276 5.94 12.86 27.69
CA GLU A 276 5.86 12.66 29.13
C GLU A 276 6.48 13.82 29.92
N HIS A 277 7.64 14.32 29.48
CA HIS A 277 8.30 15.46 30.11
C HIS A 277 7.43 16.72 30.13
N TYR A 278 6.75 17.00 29.02
CA TYR A 278 5.88 18.18 28.88
C TYR A 278 4.40 17.92 29.21
N ASN A 279 4.05 16.70 29.64
CA ASN A 279 2.69 16.26 29.92
C ASN A 279 1.72 16.53 28.75
N ILE A 280 2.13 16.16 27.54
CA ILE A 280 1.36 16.24 26.30
C ILE A 280 1.23 14.86 25.66
N LYS A 281 0.29 14.69 24.73
CA LYS A 281 0.22 13.49 23.89
C LYS A 281 1.37 13.47 22.87
N THR A 282 1.84 12.27 22.51
CA THR A 282 2.82 12.08 21.43
C THR A 282 2.29 12.61 20.10
N GLN A 283 1.02 12.36 19.81
CA GLN A 283 0.31 12.89 18.65
C GLN A 283 -1.16 13.18 18.99
N ASP A 284 -1.72 14.22 18.36
CA ASP A 284 -3.12 14.63 18.51
C ASP A 284 -3.50 15.47 17.29
N ARG A 285 -4.37 14.93 16.42
CA ARG A 285 -4.75 15.56 15.15
C ARG A 285 -5.36 16.95 15.33
N ALA A 286 -6.10 17.16 16.42
CA ALA A 286 -6.77 18.43 16.69
C ALA A 286 -5.87 19.46 17.40
N ARG A 287 -4.62 19.09 17.73
CA ARG A 287 -3.69 20.01 18.38
C ARG A 287 -3.14 20.99 17.34
N PRO A 288 -3.25 22.32 17.56
CA PRO A 288 -2.65 23.30 16.66
C PRO A 288 -1.12 23.21 16.72
N ILE A 289 -0.46 23.83 15.74
CA ILE A 289 0.99 24.03 15.80
C ILE A 289 1.34 24.84 17.05
N VAL A 290 2.20 24.29 17.91
CA VAL A 290 2.70 24.96 19.11
C VAL A 290 4.20 25.21 18.99
N PRO A 291 4.72 26.40 19.40
CA PRO A 291 6.13 26.76 19.23
C PRO A 291 7.12 25.74 19.80
N LEU A 292 6.79 25.14 20.94
CA LEU A 292 7.61 24.10 21.57
C LEU A 292 7.83 22.88 20.67
N ILE A 293 6.76 22.40 20.02
CA ILE A 293 6.84 21.22 19.14
C ILE A 293 7.48 21.60 17.81
N ALA A 294 7.22 22.80 17.29
CA ALA A 294 7.89 23.33 16.11
C ALA A 294 9.42 23.39 16.30
N ASP A 295 9.89 23.92 17.44
CA ASP A 295 11.32 24.00 17.76
C ASP A 295 11.96 22.60 17.88
N TYR A 296 11.32 21.68 18.60
CA TYR A 296 11.76 20.29 18.72
C TYR A 296 11.89 19.59 17.35
N THR A 297 10.87 19.71 16.50
CA THR A 297 10.88 19.08 15.18
C THR A 297 11.92 19.72 14.26
N ARG A 298 12.01 21.05 14.21
CA ARG A 298 13.01 21.78 13.41
C ARG A 298 14.42 21.33 13.77
N LYS A 299 14.75 21.27 15.06
CA LYS A 299 16.06 20.81 15.55
C LYS A 299 16.30 19.33 15.28
N SER A 300 15.27 18.49 15.38
CA SER A 300 15.33 17.06 15.02
C SER A 300 15.72 16.87 13.56
N ILE A 301 15.09 17.61 12.66
CA ILE A 301 15.36 17.56 11.21
C ILE A 301 16.76 18.12 10.90
N ALA A 302 17.13 19.26 11.48
CA ALA A 302 18.45 19.86 11.28
C ALA A 302 19.58 18.90 11.70
N ALA A 303 19.47 18.31 12.89
CA ALA A 303 20.43 17.32 13.38
C ALA A 303 20.47 16.06 12.51
N PHE A 304 19.33 15.64 11.94
CA PHE A 304 19.28 14.47 11.06
C PHE A 304 19.98 14.74 9.73
N VAL A 305 19.70 15.89 9.11
CA VAL A 305 20.32 16.32 7.85
C VAL A 305 21.84 16.48 8.03
N GLU A 306 22.29 17.09 9.11
CA GLU A 306 23.72 17.23 9.43
C GLU A 306 24.41 15.87 9.61
N LYS A 307 23.76 14.95 10.35
CA LYS A 307 24.35 13.65 10.70
C LYS A 307 24.32 12.65 9.55
N TYR A 308 23.29 12.68 8.69
CA TYR A 308 23.07 11.73 7.60
C TYR A 308 22.87 12.47 6.26
N PRO A 309 23.90 13.18 5.75
CA PRO A 309 23.77 14.19 4.68
C PRO A 309 23.41 13.67 3.29
N ASN A 310 23.35 12.34 3.11
CA ASN A 310 22.99 11.68 1.85
C ASN A 310 21.63 10.96 1.94
N VAL A 311 20.95 11.02 3.09
CA VAL A 311 19.62 10.43 3.27
C VAL A 311 18.56 11.47 2.90
N GLY A 312 17.66 11.13 1.98
CA GLY A 312 16.53 11.97 1.59
C GLY A 312 15.42 12.01 2.63
N LEU A 313 14.46 12.92 2.43
CA LEU A 313 13.27 13.05 3.29
C LEU A 313 11.99 12.91 2.46
N LEU A 314 11.09 12.02 2.93
CA LEU A 314 9.72 11.89 2.44
C LEU A 314 8.77 12.33 3.55
N ILE A 315 7.94 13.33 3.27
CA ILE A 315 7.14 14.02 4.29
C ILE A 315 5.66 13.75 4.05
N THR A 316 4.98 13.30 5.11
CA THR A 316 3.51 13.34 5.19
C THR A 316 3.10 14.47 6.12
N LEU A 317 2.34 15.42 5.61
CA LEU A 317 1.72 16.49 6.42
C LEU A 317 0.43 15.95 7.05
N GLY A 318 0.60 14.94 7.89
CA GLY A 318 -0.46 14.13 8.46
C GLY A 318 0.09 12.83 9.06
N GLU A 319 -0.71 12.01 9.72
CA GLU A 319 -2.16 12.15 9.89
C GLU A 319 -2.54 12.78 11.25
N ALA A 320 -1.56 13.22 12.03
CA ALA A 320 -1.78 13.91 13.29
C ALA A 320 -1.70 15.43 13.11
N MET A 321 -2.29 15.92 12.03
CA MET A 321 -2.45 17.34 11.71
C MET A 321 -3.89 17.59 11.25
N GLU A 322 -4.41 18.75 11.57
CA GLU A 322 -5.70 19.19 11.04
C GLU A 322 -5.55 19.49 9.54
N SER A 323 -5.89 18.51 8.70
CA SER A 323 -5.55 18.52 7.28
C SER A 323 -6.25 19.56 6.41
N ALA A 324 -5.63 19.81 5.25
CA ALA A 324 -6.10 20.65 4.14
C ALA A 324 -6.26 22.15 4.49
N GLY A 325 -5.52 22.60 5.50
CA GLY A 325 -5.57 23.94 6.07
C GLY A 325 -4.32 24.80 5.86
N GLN A 326 -4.27 25.95 6.54
CA GLN A 326 -3.07 26.78 6.60
C GLN A 326 -1.98 26.12 7.46
N ASP A 327 -2.35 25.30 8.43
CA ASP A 327 -1.42 24.58 9.32
C ASP A 327 -0.47 23.67 8.53
N ASP A 328 -0.92 22.97 7.47
CA ASP A 328 -0.05 22.15 6.60
C ASP A 328 1.04 23.01 5.92
N VAL A 329 0.63 24.18 5.40
CA VAL A 329 1.53 25.15 4.75
C VAL A 329 2.53 25.69 5.75
N ASP A 330 2.07 26.13 6.93
CA ASP A 330 2.91 26.73 7.95
C ASP A 330 3.89 25.71 8.54
N TRP A 331 3.45 24.48 8.80
CA TRP A 331 4.33 23.42 9.28
C TRP A 331 5.44 23.11 8.29
N PHE A 332 5.09 22.95 7.01
CA PHE A 332 6.07 22.63 5.97
C PHE A 332 7.05 23.79 5.73
N THR A 333 6.54 25.02 5.61
CA THR A 333 7.33 26.19 5.20
C THR A 333 8.06 26.87 6.36
N GLN A 334 7.57 26.75 7.60
CA GLN A 334 8.13 27.45 8.77
C GLN A 334 8.83 26.52 9.75
N THR A 335 8.60 25.21 9.69
CA THR A 335 9.25 24.22 10.57
C THR A 335 10.14 23.24 9.79
N ILE A 336 9.57 22.52 8.82
CA ILE A 336 10.29 21.44 8.13
C ILE A 336 11.39 21.98 7.20
N ILE A 337 11.04 22.83 6.24
CA ILE A 337 12.03 23.40 5.29
C ILE A 337 13.14 24.16 6.02
N PRO A 338 12.84 25.03 7.01
CA PRO A 338 13.90 25.69 7.79
C PRO A 338 14.78 24.70 8.55
N GLY A 339 14.24 23.59 9.07
CA GLY A 339 15.04 22.53 9.68
C GLY A 339 16.02 21.89 8.69
N VAL A 340 15.57 21.63 7.45
CA VAL A 340 16.46 21.12 6.39
C VAL A 340 17.55 22.14 6.06
N GLN A 341 17.17 23.42 5.87
CA GLN A 341 18.11 24.50 5.55
C GLN A 341 19.14 24.71 6.67
N ASP A 342 18.75 24.61 7.94
CA ASP A 342 19.67 24.69 9.08
C ASP A 342 20.71 23.56 9.04
N GLY A 343 20.28 22.33 8.76
CA GLY A 343 21.19 21.19 8.61
C GLY A 343 22.14 21.33 7.41
N LEU A 344 21.65 21.81 6.26
CA LEU A 344 22.48 22.09 5.09
C LEU A 344 23.49 23.21 5.36
N LYS A 345 23.07 24.26 6.08
CA LYS A 345 23.93 25.36 6.50
C LYS A 345 25.03 24.87 7.44
N ALA A 346 24.72 23.98 8.40
CA ALA A 346 25.71 23.38 9.29
C ALA A 346 26.77 22.57 8.51
N LEU A 347 26.39 21.95 7.39
CA LEU A 347 27.28 21.24 6.48
C LEU A 347 28.03 22.16 5.50
N GLY A 348 27.76 23.47 5.49
CA GLY A 348 28.29 24.39 4.48
C GLY A 348 27.81 24.11 3.06
N LYS A 349 26.67 23.41 2.89
CA LYS A 349 26.09 23.08 1.59
C LYS A 349 25.10 24.15 1.14
N THR A 350 25.22 24.59 -0.11
CA THR A 350 24.28 25.51 -0.77
C THR A 350 23.34 24.82 -1.74
N GLU A 351 23.71 23.62 -2.21
CA GLU A 351 22.85 22.80 -3.05
C GLU A 351 21.66 22.26 -2.25
N GLN A 352 20.46 22.40 -2.80
CA GLN A 352 19.23 21.90 -2.22
C GLN A 352 18.95 20.47 -2.73
N PRO A 353 19.20 19.41 -1.93
CA PRO A 353 18.80 18.06 -2.30
C PRO A 353 17.27 17.95 -2.40
N PRO A 354 16.72 17.00 -3.17
CA PRO A 354 15.28 16.88 -3.32
C PRO A 354 14.59 16.53 -1.98
N ILE A 355 13.48 17.21 -1.70
CA ILE A 355 12.52 16.85 -0.64
C ILE A 355 11.28 16.28 -1.30
N VAL A 356 10.76 15.15 -0.81
CA VAL A 356 9.55 14.54 -1.35
C VAL A 356 8.34 14.86 -0.47
N LEU A 357 7.32 15.52 -1.02
CA LEU A 357 6.07 15.81 -0.33
C LEU A 357 4.98 14.82 -0.77
N ARG A 358 4.35 14.12 0.19
CA ARG A 358 3.16 13.31 -0.09
C ARG A 358 1.92 14.20 -0.21
N ALA A 359 1.06 13.88 -1.17
CA ALA A 359 -0.28 14.47 -1.32
C ALA A 359 -1.33 13.84 -0.38
N HIS A 360 -0.92 12.89 0.43
CA HIS A 360 -1.77 12.21 1.41
C HIS A 360 -2.16 13.18 2.53
N ASP A 361 -3.46 13.28 2.81
CA ASP A 361 -4.04 14.09 3.89
C ASP A 361 -3.62 15.58 3.87
N THR A 362 -3.39 16.16 2.69
CA THR A 362 -3.03 17.59 2.53
C THR A 362 -3.49 18.15 1.19
N ASP A 363 -3.65 19.47 1.08
CA ASP A 363 -3.73 20.16 -0.21
C ASP A 363 -2.32 20.39 -0.78
N ALA A 364 -1.74 19.32 -1.36
CA ALA A 364 -0.37 19.38 -1.86
C ALA A 364 -0.12 20.47 -2.92
N PRO A 365 -1.00 20.74 -3.90
CA PRO A 365 -0.83 21.87 -4.81
C PRO A 365 -0.64 23.21 -4.08
N ARG A 366 -1.44 23.47 -3.03
CA ARG A 366 -1.30 24.68 -2.22
C ARG A 366 0.01 24.71 -1.46
N VAL A 367 0.41 23.61 -0.83
CA VAL A 367 1.68 23.51 -0.09
C VAL A 367 2.86 23.74 -1.04
N MET A 368 2.86 23.11 -2.22
CA MET A 368 3.89 23.30 -3.23
C MET A 368 4.00 24.76 -3.69
N ALA A 369 2.88 25.43 -3.93
CA ALA A 369 2.86 26.84 -4.32
C ALA A 369 3.51 27.76 -3.27
N ALA A 370 3.31 27.47 -1.98
CA ALA A 370 3.93 28.22 -0.89
C ALA A 370 5.40 27.85 -0.64
N ALA A 371 5.78 26.60 -0.91
CA ALA A 371 7.10 26.07 -0.59
C ALA A 371 8.16 26.30 -1.67
N LEU A 372 7.79 26.23 -2.95
CA LEU A 372 8.71 26.40 -4.09
C LEU A 372 9.51 27.72 -4.08
N PRO A 373 8.96 28.86 -3.62
CA PRO A 373 9.74 30.09 -3.45
C PRO A 373 10.84 30.00 -2.38
N ILE A 374 10.73 29.06 -1.43
CA ILE A 374 11.64 28.89 -0.29
C ILE A 374 12.64 27.75 -0.56
N TYR A 375 12.19 26.69 -1.22
CA TYR A 375 12.98 25.50 -1.55
C TYR A 375 12.63 25.02 -2.96
N HIS A 376 13.58 25.06 -3.88
CA HIS A 376 13.32 24.89 -5.32
C HIS A 376 13.30 23.43 -5.78
N ASN A 377 13.90 22.51 -5.02
CA ASN A 377 14.01 21.11 -5.39
C ASN A 377 12.98 20.25 -4.63
N LEU A 378 11.71 20.31 -5.06
CA LEU A 378 10.60 19.60 -4.44
C LEU A 378 10.00 18.56 -5.40
N TYR A 379 9.89 17.34 -4.92
CA TYR A 379 9.20 16.23 -5.58
C TYR A 379 7.84 16.02 -4.92
N THR A 380 6.90 15.45 -5.66
CA THR A 380 5.57 15.10 -5.15
C THR A 380 5.34 13.60 -5.23
N MET A 381 4.54 13.07 -4.31
CA MET A 381 4.14 11.66 -4.29
C MET A 381 2.65 11.53 -4.01
N ALA A 382 1.93 10.75 -4.82
CA ALA A 382 0.52 10.46 -4.61
C ALA A 382 0.22 8.97 -4.78
N LYS A 383 -0.80 8.47 -4.08
CA LYS A 383 -1.25 7.07 -4.13
C LYS A 383 -1.81 6.76 -5.52
N TYR A 384 -1.38 5.68 -6.17
CA TYR A 384 -1.83 5.33 -7.53
C TYR A 384 -3.34 5.01 -7.59
N ASN A 385 -3.80 4.04 -6.79
CA ASN A 385 -5.21 3.69 -6.60
C ASN A 385 -5.50 3.58 -5.10
N GLY A 386 -5.42 4.72 -4.40
CA GLY A 386 -5.61 4.72 -2.96
C GLY A 386 -4.66 3.77 -2.23
N GLU A 387 -5.17 2.94 -1.32
CA GLU A 387 -4.38 1.92 -0.61
C GLU A 387 -4.46 0.51 -1.22
N ALA A 388 -4.82 0.44 -2.51
CA ALA A 388 -5.07 -0.78 -3.25
C ALA A 388 -4.42 -0.76 -4.65
N LEU A 389 -4.63 -1.85 -5.39
CA LEU A 389 -4.40 -1.91 -6.83
C LEU A 389 -5.71 -2.32 -7.52
N THR A 390 -6.34 -1.40 -8.25
CA THR A 390 -7.72 -1.57 -8.73
C THR A 390 -7.87 -1.44 -10.24
N THR A 391 -7.07 -0.61 -10.89
CA THR A 391 -7.26 -0.32 -12.32
C THR A 391 -6.01 0.17 -13.00
N TYR A 392 -5.87 -0.20 -14.28
CA TYR A 392 -4.96 0.42 -15.24
C TYR A 392 -5.66 1.47 -16.13
N THR A 393 -6.90 1.85 -15.80
CA THR A 393 -7.67 2.91 -16.48
C THR A 393 -8.20 3.94 -15.47
N PRO A 394 -7.32 4.57 -14.67
CA PRO A 394 -7.74 5.57 -13.70
C PRO A 394 -8.33 6.81 -14.39
N ARG A 395 -9.19 7.55 -13.68
CA ARG A 395 -9.90 8.72 -14.22
C ARG A 395 -10.29 9.72 -13.12
N GLY A 396 -11.20 10.62 -13.45
CA GLY A 396 -11.88 11.48 -12.48
C GLY A 396 -10.97 12.50 -11.79
N THR A 397 -11.43 12.98 -10.63
CA THR A 397 -10.76 14.02 -9.85
C THR A 397 -9.41 13.57 -9.30
N TRP A 398 -9.22 12.27 -9.07
CA TRP A 398 -7.91 11.76 -8.66
C TRP A 398 -6.88 11.91 -9.78
N ALA A 399 -7.24 11.54 -11.02
CA ALA A 399 -6.38 11.76 -12.18
C ALA A 399 -6.03 13.24 -12.40
N GLU A 400 -6.98 14.15 -12.13
CA GLU A 400 -6.73 15.60 -12.18
C GLU A 400 -5.71 16.06 -11.12
N LEU A 401 -5.78 15.54 -9.89
CA LEU A 401 -4.79 15.85 -8.87
C LEU A 401 -3.40 15.39 -9.30
N HIS A 402 -3.25 14.16 -9.78
CA HIS A 402 -1.96 13.63 -10.22
C HIS A 402 -1.35 14.48 -11.34
N ARG A 403 -2.14 14.88 -12.34
CA ARG A 403 -1.67 15.78 -13.41
C ARG A 403 -1.26 17.15 -12.89
N LYS A 404 -1.99 17.71 -11.91
CA LYS A 404 -1.60 18.98 -11.27
C LYS A 404 -0.26 18.83 -10.56
N LEU A 405 -0.05 17.74 -9.82
CA LEU A 405 1.22 17.48 -9.12
C LEU A 405 2.36 17.27 -10.12
N SER A 406 2.15 16.50 -11.19
CA SER A 406 3.09 16.32 -12.30
C SER A 406 3.49 17.65 -12.96
N ALA A 407 2.54 18.58 -13.12
CA ALA A 407 2.83 19.89 -13.70
C ALA A 407 3.61 20.84 -12.77
N ILE A 408 3.56 20.62 -11.45
CA ILE A 408 4.17 21.50 -10.43
C ILE A 408 5.53 20.97 -9.95
N GLY A 409 5.63 19.66 -9.66
CA GLY A 409 6.83 19.02 -9.15
C GLY A 409 7.81 18.65 -10.26
N THR A 410 9.11 18.66 -9.97
CA THR A 410 10.12 18.20 -10.94
C THR A 410 10.05 16.68 -11.16
N VAL A 411 9.60 15.95 -10.14
CA VAL A 411 9.30 14.52 -10.19
C VAL A 411 7.98 14.27 -9.50
N GLN A 412 7.04 13.63 -10.20
CA GLN A 412 5.80 13.11 -9.64
C GLN A 412 5.93 11.59 -9.51
N ILE A 413 5.85 11.12 -8.26
CA ILE A 413 6.08 9.73 -7.88
C ILE A 413 4.73 9.06 -7.63
N GLU A 414 4.46 8.00 -8.36
CA GLU A 414 3.28 7.15 -8.16
C GLU A 414 3.57 6.11 -7.08
N ASN A 415 2.80 6.19 -6.00
CA ASN A 415 2.92 5.30 -4.86
C ASN A 415 1.90 4.17 -4.98
N VAL A 416 2.38 2.99 -5.38
CA VAL A 416 1.62 1.73 -5.33
C VAL A 416 1.60 1.29 -3.87
N HIS A 417 0.54 1.65 -3.16
CA HIS A 417 0.52 1.78 -1.70
C HIS A 417 -0.27 0.68 -1.02
N LEU A 418 0.32 0.02 -0.01
CA LEU A 418 -0.24 -1.00 0.89
C LEU A 418 -0.77 -2.31 0.27
N MET A 419 -1.53 -2.25 -0.82
CA MET A 419 -2.15 -3.41 -1.48
C MET A 419 -3.19 -4.12 -0.61
N SER A 420 -4.06 -3.35 0.06
CA SER A 420 -5.11 -3.84 0.97
C SER A 420 -6.00 -4.95 0.37
N ASN A 421 -6.24 -4.89 -0.93
CA ASN A 421 -7.08 -5.84 -1.64
C ASN A 421 -6.36 -7.12 -2.09
N LEU A 422 -5.02 -7.11 -2.11
CA LEU A 422 -4.21 -8.26 -2.53
C LEU A 422 -3.77 -9.13 -1.35
N GLU A 423 -3.77 -8.59 -0.12
CA GLU A 423 -3.32 -9.35 1.04
C GLU A 423 -4.19 -10.61 1.27
N PRO A 424 -3.63 -11.83 1.43
CA PRO A 424 -2.19 -12.16 1.49
C PRO A 424 -1.65 -12.95 0.29
N PHE A 425 -2.51 -13.28 -0.69
CA PHE A 425 -2.18 -14.21 -1.77
C PHE A 425 -1.14 -13.63 -2.72
N ARG A 426 -0.36 -14.50 -3.39
CA ARG A 426 0.63 -14.08 -4.39
C ARG A 426 -0.03 -13.29 -5.52
N TYR A 427 0.69 -12.27 -6.00
CA TYR A 427 0.31 -11.46 -7.16
C TYR A 427 1.54 -11.19 -8.03
N GLY A 428 1.38 -11.27 -9.35
CA GLY A 428 2.46 -11.08 -10.33
C GLY A 428 1.95 -11.04 -11.76
N SER A 429 0.95 -10.19 -12.03
CA SER A 429 0.38 -10.03 -13.36
C SER A 429 1.18 -9.02 -14.17
N ALA A 430 2.12 -9.51 -14.97
CA ALA A 430 2.94 -8.70 -15.87
C ALA A 430 2.10 -7.78 -16.77
N ASP A 431 1.00 -8.28 -17.34
CA ASP A 431 0.11 -7.49 -18.20
C ASP A 431 -0.57 -6.33 -17.43
N PHE A 432 -1.12 -6.62 -16.25
CA PHE A 432 -1.80 -5.61 -15.44
C PHE A 432 -0.82 -4.52 -15.00
N ILE A 433 0.37 -4.91 -14.53
CA ILE A 433 1.41 -3.99 -14.07
C ILE A 433 1.94 -3.14 -15.23
N GLN A 434 2.19 -3.74 -16.40
CA GLN A 434 2.61 -2.99 -17.58
C GLN A 434 1.59 -1.91 -17.94
N LYS A 435 0.30 -2.26 -17.98
CA LYS A 435 -0.80 -1.32 -18.25
C LYS A 435 -0.88 -0.23 -17.17
N CYS A 436 -0.65 -0.56 -15.90
CA CYS A 436 -0.62 0.42 -14.82
C CYS A 436 0.49 1.46 -15.04
N VAL A 437 1.71 1.03 -15.35
CA VAL A 437 2.83 1.97 -15.60
C VAL A 437 2.57 2.82 -16.84
N LEU A 438 1.98 2.25 -17.90
CA LEU A 438 1.52 3.03 -19.05
C LEU A 438 0.48 4.08 -18.65
N ALA A 439 -0.45 3.76 -17.75
CA ALA A 439 -1.43 4.72 -17.24
C ALA A 439 -0.79 5.79 -16.34
N MET A 440 0.20 5.43 -15.51
CA MET A 440 0.99 6.39 -14.73
C MET A 440 1.63 7.45 -15.63
N HIS A 441 2.19 7.05 -16.77
CA HIS A 441 2.71 8.00 -17.75
C HIS A 441 1.60 8.76 -18.47
N ASN A 442 0.67 8.04 -19.12
CA ASN A 442 -0.24 8.63 -20.10
C ASN A 442 -1.42 9.38 -19.48
N THR A 443 -1.85 8.98 -18.29
CA THR A 443 -3.03 9.56 -17.62
C THR A 443 -2.64 10.56 -16.54
N TYR A 444 -1.60 10.23 -15.77
CA TYR A 444 -1.15 11.00 -14.62
C TYR A 444 0.04 11.92 -14.92
N GLY A 445 0.77 11.69 -16.02
CA GLY A 445 1.98 12.46 -16.36
C GLY A 445 3.15 12.17 -15.42
N ALA A 446 3.13 11.03 -14.72
CA ALA A 446 4.14 10.72 -13.72
C ALA A 446 5.46 10.23 -14.35
N ASN A 447 6.55 10.38 -13.60
CA ASN A 447 7.89 10.01 -14.01
C ASN A 447 8.70 9.37 -12.86
N GLY A 448 8.03 8.94 -11.79
CA GLY A 448 8.63 8.17 -10.70
C GLY A 448 7.70 7.09 -10.15
N LEU A 449 8.28 6.06 -9.55
CA LEU A 449 7.60 4.94 -8.91
C LEU A 449 8.10 4.76 -7.46
N HIS A 450 7.14 4.58 -6.56
CA HIS A 450 7.35 4.11 -5.19
C HIS A 450 6.48 2.86 -4.96
N LEU A 451 7.11 1.75 -4.57
CA LEU A 451 6.49 0.43 -4.52
C LEU A 451 6.46 -0.12 -3.10
N TYR A 452 5.26 -0.41 -2.59
CA TYR A 452 5.09 -1.21 -1.38
C TYR A 452 5.40 -2.69 -1.62
N PRO A 453 5.67 -3.47 -0.57
CA PRO A 453 5.59 -4.93 -0.67
C PRO A 453 4.24 -5.38 -1.23
N GLN A 454 4.22 -6.52 -1.92
CA GLN A 454 3.00 -7.02 -2.57
C GLN A 454 1.86 -7.27 -1.58
N ALA A 455 2.21 -7.73 -0.38
CA ALA A 455 1.33 -7.88 0.78
C ALA A 455 2.19 -7.83 2.05
N SER A 456 1.57 -7.88 3.23
CA SER A 456 2.24 -8.06 4.52
C SER A 456 3.20 -6.94 4.97
N TYR A 457 3.03 -5.72 4.42
CA TYR A 457 3.81 -4.52 4.78
C TYR A 457 4.04 -4.35 6.30
N TRP A 458 3.00 -4.59 7.11
CA TRP A 458 3.07 -4.40 8.56
C TRP A 458 3.87 -5.49 9.29
N ASP A 459 4.15 -6.65 8.67
CA ASP A 459 4.89 -7.78 9.26
C ASP A 459 6.23 -8.07 8.56
N TRP A 460 6.82 -7.06 7.91
CA TRP A 460 8.14 -7.16 7.29
C TRP A 460 9.17 -7.80 8.25
N PRO A 461 9.99 -8.76 7.79
CA PRO A 461 10.26 -9.14 6.39
C PRO A 461 9.48 -10.36 5.87
N TYR A 462 8.39 -10.75 6.54
CA TYR A 462 7.79 -12.07 6.35
C TYR A 462 6.40 -12.03 5.72
N ALA A 463 6.20 -12.92 4.77
CA ALA A 463 4.89 -13.22 4.21
C ALA A 463 3.96 -13.89 5.25
N ALA A 464 2.66 -13.86 4.96
CA ALA A 464 1.63 -14.49 5.79
C ALA A 464 1.51 -16.01 5.58
N ASP A 465 2.26 -16.61 4.65
CA ASP A 465 2.30 -18.06 4.42
C ASP A 465 2.64 -18.82 5.72
N ASN A 466 1.84 -19.84 6.03
CA ASN A 466 2.10 -20.76 7.14
C ASN A 466 3.01 -21.89 6.68
N VAL A 467 4.32 -21.73 6.93
CA VAL A 467 5.37 -22.69 6.59
C VAL A 467 6.16 -23.06 7.83
N SER A 468 7.03 -24.08 7.74
CA SER A 468 8.00 -24.35 8.81
C SER A 468 8.98 -23.16 8.90
N GLY A 469 8.82 -22.32 9.94
CA GLY A 469 9.50 -21.03 10.06
C GLY A 469 8.65 -19.87 9.52
N ARG A 470 9.27 -18.90 8.85
CA ARG A 470 8.59 -17.79 8.15
C ARG A 470 9.21 -17.61 6.77
N GLN A 471 8.39 -17.39 5.76
CA GLN A 471 8.85 -17.12 4.40
C GLN A 471 9.17 -15.63 4.23
N LEU A 472 10.36 -15.31 3.69
CA LEU A 472 10.72 -13.92 3.37
C LEU A 472 9.88 -13.42 2.18
N GLU A 473 9.32 -12.22 2.30
CA GLU A 473 8.61 -11.56 1.19
C GLU A 473 9.52 -11.39 -0.02
N LEU A 474 10.80 -11.09 0.21
CA LEU A 474 11.80 -10.94 -0.85
C LEU A 474 11.93 -12.19 -1.74
N ASP A 475 11.78 -13.38 -1.16
CA ASP A 475 11.89 -14.65 -1.89
C ASP A 475 10.56 -15.06 -2.55
N ARG A 476 9.44 -14.76 -1.88
CA ARG A 476 8.09 -15.05 -2.36
C ARG A 476 7.70 -14.13 -3.52
N ASP A 477 7.91 -12.84 -3.35
CA ASP A 477 7.34 -11.76 -4.18
C ASP A 477 8.38 -11.23 -5.19
N TRP A 478 9.37 -12.05 -5.56
CA TRP A 478 10.43 -11.67 -6.51
C TRP A 478 9.86 -11.17 -7.85
N LEU A 479 8.75 -11.77 -8.30
CA LEU A 479 8.10 -11.43 -9.56
C LEU A 479 7.50 -10.02 -9.51
N TRP A 480 6.84 -9.67 -8.40
CA TRP A 480 6.33 -8.31 -8.15
C TRP A 480 7.42 -7.25 -8.28
N TYR A 481 8.54 -7.44 -7.58
CA TYR A 481 9.65 -6.50 -7.66
C TYR A 481 10.25 -6.42 -9.06
N ALA A 482 10.36 -7.54 -9.78
CA ALA A 482 10.95 -7.57 -11.12
C ALA A 482 10.03 -6.91 -12.17
N GLU A 483 8.71 -7.17 -12.13
CA GLU A 483 7.74 -6.63 -13.08
C GLU A 483 7.65 -5.11 -13.00
N TRP A 484 7.43 -4.57 -11.80
CA TRP A 484 7.37 -3.11 -11.61
C TRP A 484 8.65 -2.41 -12.04
N ALA A 485 9.82 -2.98 -11.74
CA ALA A 485 11.08 -2.36 -12.12
C ALA A 485 11.30 -2.40 -13.63
N ARG A 486 10.95 -3.52 -14.28
CA ARG A 486 11.07 -3.69 -15.73
C ARG A 486 10.24 -2.66 -16.50
N TYR A 487 9.03 -2.40 -16.02
CA TYR A 487 8.11 -1.46 -16.65
C TYR A 487 8.40 -0.01 -16.25
N ALA A 488 8.85 0.27 -15.03
CA ALA A 488 9.33 1.61 -14.66
C ALA A 488 10.62 2.00 -15.40
N TRP A 489 11.45 1.01 -15.77
CA TRP A 489 12.58 1.23 -16.67
C TRP A 489 12.11 1.56 -18.09
N ARG A 490 11.20 0.75 -18.64
CA ARG A 490 10.59 0.99 -19.96
C ARG A 490 9.23 0.32 -20.04
N ALA A 491 8.17 1.12 -20.11
CA ALA A 491 6.79 0.65 -20.06
C ALA A 491 6.31 0.11 -21.41
N ASN A 492 6.67 0.80 -22.51
CA ASN A 492 6.22 0.43 -23.86
C ASN A 492 7.07 -0.71 -24.45
N ARG A 493 6.86 -1.93 -23.94
CA ARG A 493 7.45 -3.18 -24.45
C ARG A 493 6.41 -3.98 -25.20
N ALA A 494 6.80 -4.55 -26.34
CA ALA A 494 5.88 -5.34 -27.16
C ALA A 494 5.40 -6.58 -26.40
N ARG A 495 4.08 -6.70 -26.23
CA ARG A 495 3.46 -7.75 -25.41
C ARG A 495 3.91 -9.18 -25.72
N PRO A 496 4.06 -9.62 -26.99
CA PRO A 496 4.56 -10.98 -27.28
C PRO A 496 5.97 -11.25 -26.75
N ALA A 497 6.84 -10.23 -26.75
CA ALA A 497 8.18 -10.34 -26.19
C ALA A 497 8.15 -10.42 -24.66
N GLU A 498 7.22 -9.71 -24.02
CA GLU A 498 7.03 -9.76 -22.56
C GLU A 498 6.48 -11.11 -22.11
N ILE A 499 5.51 -11.69 -22.84
CA ILE A 499 5.02 -13.05 -22.59
C ILE A 499 6.19 -14.04 -22.68
N THR A 500 7.03 -13.92 -23.71
CA THR A 500 8.19 -14.80 -23.89
C THR A 500 9.18 -14.63 -22.73
N HIS A 501 9.51 -13.39 -22.36
CA HIS A 501 10.43 -13.07 -21.28
C HIS A 501 9.97 -13.68 -19.94
N TRP A 502 8.73 -13.40 -19.51
CA TRP A 502 8.24 -13.89 -18.23
C TRP A 502 8.02 -15.40 -18.21
N SER A 503 7.58 -15.99 -19.33
CA SER A 503 7.47 -17.45 -19.46
C SER A 503 8.83 -18.13 -19.25
N GLN A 504 9.91 -17.56 -19.80
CA GLN A 504 11.27 -18.08 -19.61
C GLN A 504 11.76 -17.92 -18.16
N GLN A 505 11.50 -16.78 -17.53
CA GLN A 505 11.88 -16.55 -16.13
C GLN A 505 11.16 -17.51 -15.17
N LEU A 506 9.85 -17.72 -15.37
CA LEU A 506 9.05 -18.67 -14.60
C LEU A 506 9.48 -20.12 -14.86
N ALA A 507 9.76 -20.46 -16.12
CA ALA A 507 10.31 -21.77 -16.48
C ALA A 507 11.63 -22.05 -15.77
N ALA A 508 12.54 -21.08 -15.74
CA ALA A 508 13.81 -21.18 -15.02
C ALA A 508 13.61 -21.34 -13.50
N LYS A 509 12.72 -20.53 -12.90
CA LYS A 509 12.40 -20.59 -11.46
C LYS A 509 11.89 -21.98 -11.05
N PHE A 510 11.03 -22.59 -11.84
CA PHE A 510 10.38 -23.87 -11.50
C PHE A 510 10.99 -25.10 -12.18
N GLY A 511 12.05 -24.92 -12.98
CA GLY A 511 12.73 -25.99 -13.69
C GLY A 511 11.85 -26.73 -14.69
N CYS A 512 10.97 -26.01 -15.38
CA CYS A 512 10.08 -26.57 -16.42
C CYS A 512 10.43 -26.01 -17.80
N ASP A 513 9.74 -26.48 -18.84
CA ASP A 513 9.89 -25.91 -20.18
C ASP A 513 9.16 -24.55 -20.32
N PRO A 514 9.46 -23.76 -21.37
CA PRO A 514 8.81 -22.46 -21.59
C PRO A 514 7.29 -22.53 -21.75
N THR A 515 6.72 -23.64 -22.24
CA THR A 515 5.27 -23.81 -22.38
C THR A 515 4.61 -23.90 -21.01
N ALA A 516 5.16 -24.70 -20.10
CA ALA A 516 4.71 -24.74 -18.71
C ALA A 516 4.94 -23.39 -18.01
N GLY A 517 6.07 -22.72 -18.28
CA GLY A 517 6.33 -21.35 -17.79
C GLY A 517 5.27 -20.35 -18.24
N GLN A 518 4.82 -20.42 -19.50
CA GLN A 518 3.73 -19.59 -20.02
C GLN A 518 2.40 -19.90 -19.33
N GLN A 519 2.11 -21.16 -19.00
CA GLN A 519 0.91 -21.51 -18.23
C GLN A 519 0.94 -20.93 -16.81
N ILE A 520 2.12 -20.83 -16.19
CA ILE A 520 2.27 -20.15 -14.89
C ILE A 520 2.01 -18.65 -15.04
N LEU A 521 2.53 -18.03 -16.11
CA LEU A 521 2.25 -16.62 -16.41
C LEU A 521 0.75 -16.39 -16.60
N THR A 522 0.08 -17.23 -17.39
CA THR A 522 -1.38 -17.16 -17.57
C THR A 522 -2.11 -17.29 -16.23
N ALA A 523 -1.67 -18.17 -15.34
CA ALA A 523 -2.30 -18.30 -14.02
C ALA A 523 -2.22 -16.99 -13.20
N TYR A 524 -1.06 -16.33 -13.19
CA TYR A 524 -0.89 -15.03 -12.55
C TYR A 524 -1.70 -13.92 -13.21
N GLU A 525 -1.75 -13.86 -14.54
CA GLU A 525 -2.44 -12.79 -15.26
C GLU A 525 -3.96 -12.91 -15.14
N GLU A 526 -4.50 -14.13 -15.18
CA GLU A 526 -5.92 -14.39 -14.96
C GLU A 526 -6.32 -14.11 -13.51
N SER A 527 -5.60 -14.67 -12.53
CA SER A 527 -5.90 -14.41 -11.11
C SER A 527 -5.70 -12.94 -10.72
N GLY A 528 -4.75 -12.26 -11.38
CA GLY A 528 -4.41 -10.87 -11.14
C GLY A 528 -5.50 -9.85 -11.52
N GLU A 529 -6.56 -10.28 -12.21
CA GLU A 529 -7.73 -9.44 -12.51
C GLU A 529 -8.84 -9.56 -11.44
N ILE A 530 -8.81 -10.60 -10.59
CA ILE A 530 -9.90 -10.91 -9.65
C ILE A 530 -10.00 -9.85 -8.55
N ALA A 531 -8.96 -9.70 -7.73
CA ALA A 531 -9.00 -8.76 -6.61
C ALA A 531 -9.19 -7.28 -7.05
N PRO A 532 -8.54 -6.78 -8.13
CA PRO A 532 -8.80 -5.44 -8.64
C PRO A 532 -10.26 -5.21 -9.08
N LYS A 533 -10.85 -6.14 -9.84
CA LYS A 533 -12.26 -6.04 -10.30
C LYS A 533 -13.25 -6.15 -9.15
N LEU A 534 -13.03 -7.07 -8.22
CA LEU A 534 -13.87 -7.24 -7.05
C LEU A 534 -13.90 -5.98 -6.18
N LEU A 535 -12.74 -5.39 -5.87
CA LEU A 535 -12.69 -4.18 -5.05
C LEU A 535 -13.38 -3.01 -5.75
N ARG A 536 -13.03 -2.74 -7.01
CA ARG A 536 -13.54 -1.54 -7.70
C ARG A 536 -15.04 -1.59 -8.01
N ARG A 537 -15.67 -2.77 -8.01
CA ARG A 537 -17.13 -2.92 -8.18
C ARG A 537 -17.91 -3.12 -6.91
N TYR A 538 -17.34 -3.74 -5.89
CA TYR A 538 -18.08 -4.13 -4.68
C TYR A 538 -17.54 -3.50 -3.39
N GLY A 539 -16.34 -2.94 -3.41
CA GLY A 539 -15.65 -2.42 -2.24
C GLY A 539 -16.36 -1.23 -1.58
N ILE A 540 -16.13 -1.11 -0.27
CA ILE A 540 -16.51 0.07 0.50
C ILE A 540 -15.44 1.16 0.37
N THR A 541 -14.18 0.78 0.25
CA THR A 541 -13.01 1.68 0.20
C THR A 541 -11.81 1.01 -0.42
N ASP A 542 -10.88 1.80 -0.98
CA ASP A 542 -9.53 1.36 -1.35
C ASP A 542 -8.59 1.21 -0.13
N GLY A 543 -8.96 1.79 1.01
CA GLY A 543 -8.19 1.79 2.25
C GLY A 543 -8.03 0.41 2.89
N ASN A 544 -6.94 0.21 3.64
CA ASN A 544 -6.73 -0.97 4.48
C ASN A 544 -7.74 -1.13 5.64
N ARG A 545 -8.66 -0.15 5.79
CA ARG A 545 -9.92 -0.31 6.52
C ARG A 545 -10.72 -1.52 6.00
N GLN A 546 -10.57 -1.89 4.74
CA GLN A 546 -11.13 -3.10 4.14
C GLN A 546 -10.07 -4.15 3.85
N THR A 547 -10.39 -5.42 4.16
CA THR A 547 -9.62 -6.59 3.74
C THR A 547 -10.47 -7.41 2.76
N LEU A 548 -10.29 -7.18 1.46
CA LEU A 548 -11.13 -7.77 0.41
C LEU A 548 -11.15 -9.31 0.48
N THR A 549 -10.00 -9.93 0.73
CA THR A 549 -9.85 -11.39 0.74
C THR A 549 -10.54 -12.07 1.92
N LEU A 550 -11.03 -11.31 2.90
CA LEU A 550 -11.91 -11.79 3.98
C LEU A 550 -13.40 -11.71 3.64
N GLY A 551 -13.75 -11.27 2.44
CA GLY A 551 -15.10 -11.22 1.93
C GLY A 551 -15.87 -9.96 2.36
N MET A 552 -17.17 -9.94 2.08
CA MET A 552 -18.10 -8.89 2.49
C MET A 552 -19.43 -9.50 2.93
N LEU A 553 -20.09 -8.81 3.86
CA LEU A 553 -21.46 -9.10 4.26
C LEU A 553 -22.45 -8.54 3.24
N MET A 554 -23.65 -9.11 3.19
CA MET A 554 -24.71 -8.70 2.28
C MET A 554 -25.13 -7.26 2.54
N ASN A 555 -25.28 -6.87 3.80
CA ASN A 555 -25.60 -5.50 4.20
C ASN A 555 -24.59 -4.47 3.68
N GLN A 556 -23.31 -4.83 3.53
CA GLN A 556 -22.28 -3.98 2.94
C GLN A 556 -22.44 -3.81 1.43
N LEU A 557 -23.08 -4.77 0.74
CA LEU A 557 -23.35 -4.69 -0.70
C LEU A 557 -24.65 -3.95 -1.01
N ILE A 558 -25.69 -4.13 -0.16
CA ILE A 558 -27.02 -3.55 -0.39
C ILE A 558 -27.23 -2.18 0.26
N ASP A 559 -26.43 -1.83 1.26
CA ASP A 559 -26.35 -0.50 1.86
C ASP A 559 -24.89 -0.09 2.16
N PRO A 560 -24.05 0.08 1.13
CA PRO A 560 -22.63 0.41 1.30
C PRO A 560 -22.42 1.75 2.02
N LYS A 561 -23.38 2.69 1.92
CA LYS A 561 -23.28 4.02 2.53
C LYS A 561 -23.27 3.95 4.06
N ARG A 562 -24.01 2.99 4.65
CA ARG A 562 -23.98 2.70 6.10
C ARG A 562 -22.58 2.36 6.62
N TYR A 563 -21.71 1.83 5.76
CA TYR A 563 -20.36 1.39 6.10
C TYR A 563 -19.27 2.41 5.74
N GLY A 564 -19.64 3.67 5.47
CA GLY A 564 -18.69 4.72 5.13
C GLY A 564 -18.11 4.53 3.72
N LEU A 565 -18.97 4.35 2.72
CA LEU A 565 -18.58 4.24 1.32
C LEU A 565 -17.66 5.40 0.88
N PHE A 566 -16.49 5.05 0.36
CA PHE A 566 -15.54 5.98 -0.24
C PHE A 566 -15.79 6.08 -1.75
N THR A 567 -16.46 7.14 -2.19
CA THR A 567 -16.93 7.25 -3.59
C THR A 567 -15.81 7.42 -4.61
N MET A 568 -14.63 7.92 -4.22
CA MET A 568 -13.51 8.07 -5.16
C MET A 568 -13.03 6.73 -5.75
N LEU A 569 -13.20 5.61 -5.02
CA LEU A 569 -12.98 4.26 -5.54
C LEU A 569 -13.73 4.03 -6.87
N TYR A 570 -14.98 4.48 -6.91
CA TYR A 570 -15.88 4.34 -8.07
C TYR A 570 -15.79 5.50 -9.07
N GLU A 571 -15.39 6.68 -8.64
CA GLU A 571 -15.35 7.88 -9.49
C GLU A 571 -14.00 8.05 -10.20
N SER A 572 -12.92 7.48 -9.65
CA SER A 572 -11.56 7.73 -10.09
C SER A 572 -10.68 6.48 -10.19
N GLU A 573 -10.86 5.51 -9.28
CA GLU A 573 -10.00 4.32 -9.19
C GLU A 573 -10.62 3.09 -9.84
N SER A 574 -11.50 3.31 -10.80
CA SER A 574 -12.19 2.29 -11.58
C SER A 574 -12.49 2.78 -13.00
N PRO A 575 -12.73 1.87 -13.96
CA PRO A 575 -13.49 2.22 -15.16
C PRO A 575 -14.85 2.84 -14.80
N GLU A 576 -15.51 3.48 -15.77
CA GLU A 576 -16.92 3.86 -15.61
C GLU A 576 -17.77 2.61 -15.34
N GLY A 577 -18.72 2.69 -14.40
CA GLY A 577 -19.57 1.56 -14.04
C GLY A 577 -20.52 1.87 -12.88
N GLU A 578 -21.33 0.88 -12.48
CA GLU A 578 -22.49 1.09 -11.60
C GLU A 578 -22.47 0.26 -10.32
N MET A 579 -22.58 0.93 -9.16
CA MET A 579 -23.11 0.44 -7.88
C MET A 579 -23.94 -0.86 -7.97
N ILE A 580 -23.81 -1.85 -7.08
CA ILE A 580 -24.87 -2.88 -6.95
C ILE A 580 -26.23 -2.19 -6.71
N ILE A 581 -26.25 -1.18 -5.84
CA ILE A 581 -27.44 -0.38 -5.54
C ILE A 581 -27.92 0.48 -6.72
N GLU A 582 -26.99 1.00 -7.53
CA GLU A 582 -27.30 1.85 -8.69
C GLU A 582 -27.85 0.99 -9.84
N TYR A 583 -27.20 -0.15 -10.10
CA TYR A 583 -27.63 -1.15 -11.06
C TYR A 583 -29.05 -1.62 -10.74
N ALA A 584 -29.32 -2.02 -9.49
CA ALA A 584 -30.65 -2.48 -9.08
C ALA A 584 -31.71 -1.37 -9.17
N GLU A 585 -31.36 -0.12 -8.87
CA GLU A 585 -32.25 1.02 -9.05
C GLU A 585 -32.60 1.26 -10.53
N LYS A 586 -31.61 1.22 -11.42
CA LYS A 586 -31.80 1.38 -12.86
C LYS A 586 -32.65 0.26 -13.44
N GLU A 587 -32.39 -1.00 -13.07
CA GLU A 587 -33.22 -2.15 -13.44
C GLU A 587 -34.68 -1.93 -13.05
N ALA A 588 -34.93 -1.49 -11.81
CA ALA A 588 -36.29 -1.24 -11.32
C ALA A 588 -37.00 -0.09 -12.05
N LYS A 589 -36.25 0.88 -12.58
CA LYS A 589 -36.78 2.02 -13.35
C LYS A 589 -36.81 1.77 -14.85
N GLY A 590 -36.26 0.66 -15.34
CA GLY A 590 -36.07 0.42 -16.78
C GLY A 590 -35.09 1.39 -17.45
N GLU A 591 -34.12 1.91 -16.69
CA GLU A 591 -33.09 2.81 -17.20
C GLU A 591 -31.93 2.03 -17.84
N LYS A 592 -31.20 2.66 -18.78
CA LYS A 592 -30.05 2.03 -19.43
C LYS A 592 -28.84 1.95 -18.50
N HIS A 593 -28.17 0.81 -18.52
CA HIS A 593 -26.88 0.63 -17.86
C HIS A 593 -25.73 1.28 -18.64
N VAL A 594 -24.74 1.80 -17.91
CA VAL A 594 -23.55 2.47 -18.44
C VAL A 594 -22.30 1.91 -17.77
N GLY A 595 -21.28 1.60 -18.57
CA GLY A 595 -20.00 1.11 -18.07
C GLY A 595 -20.04 -0.32 -17.52
N GLU A 596 -19.10 -0.63 -16.64
CA GLU A 596 -18.92 -1.92 -15.98
C GLU A 596 -20.06 -2.20 -14.99
N THR A 597 -20.77 -3.32 -15.18
CA THR A 597 -21.91 -3.69 -14.33
C THR A 597 -21.56 -4.77 -13.30
N PRO A 598 -22.27 -4.85 -12.16
CA PRO A 598 -22.06 -5.90 -11.15
C PRO A 598 -22.22 -7.32 -11.71
N PRO A 599 -23.27 -7.68 -12.48
CA PRO A 599 -23.39 -9.03 -13.03
C PRO A 599 -22.27 -9.38 -14.01
N GLN A 600 -21.85 -8.42 -14.84
CA GLN A 600 -20.71 -8.60 -15.75
C GLN A 600 -19.43 -8.95 -14.97
N VAL A 601 -19.10 -8.19 -13.92
CA VAL A 601 -17.91 -8.48 -13.11
C VAL A 601 -18.02 -9.83 -12.40
N ALA A 602 -19.20 -10.22 -11.93
CA ALA A 602 -19.43 -11.55 -11.37
C ALA A 602 -19.13 -12.68 -12.38
N ASP A 603 -19.48 -12.51 -13.65
CA ASP A 603 -19.17 -13.46 -14.72
C ASP A 603 -17.67 -13.49 -15.05
N GLU A 604 -17.05 -12.32 -15.17
CA GLU A 604 -15.64 -12.20 -15.53
C GLU A 604 -14.71 -12.79 -14.47
N VAL A 605 -14.93 -12.49 -13.18
CA VAL A 605 -14.07 -13.03 -12.11
C VAL A 605 -14.18 -14.54 -11.97
N LEU A 606 -15.35 -15.13 -12.25
CA LEU A 606 -15.52 -16.58 -12.33
C LEU A 606 -14.75 -17.20 -13.50
N ALA A 607 -14.73 -16.51 -14.65
CA ALA A 607 -13.95 -16.96 -15.80
C ALA A 607 -12.45 -16.91 -15.50
N HIS A 608 -11.97 -15.80 -14.92
CA HIS A 608 -10.59 -15.62 -14.50
C HIS A 608 -10.14 -16.69 -13.49
N GLY A 609 -10.94 -16.95 -12.44
CA GLY A 609 -10.61 -17.98 -11.43
C GLY A 609 -10.43 -19.37 -12.05
N LYS A 610 -11.38 -19.79 -12.89
CA LYS A 610 -11.31 -21.08 -13.60
C LYS A 610 -10.14 -21.15 -14.57
N ALA A 611 -9.86 -20.07 -15.30
CA ALA A 611 -8.75 -20.01 -16.25
C ALA A 611 -7.40 -20.10 -15.52
N ALA A 612 -7.26 -19.41 -14.39
CA ALA A 612 -6.06 -19.46 -13.56
C ALA A 612 -5.80 -20.87 -13.02
N VAL A 613 -6.82 -21.53 -12.47
CA VAL A 613 -6.74 -22.92 -12.00
C VAL A 613 -6.39 -23.88 -13.14
N ALA A 614 -7.06 -23.76 -14.29
CA ALA A 614 -6.77 -24.62 -15.43
C ALA A 614 -5.33 -24.44 -15.95
N ALA A 615 -4.82 -23.21 -15.96
CA ALA A 615 -3.46 -22.91 -16.40
C ALA A 615 -2.42 -23.49 -15.42
N ILE A 616 -2.57 -23.25 -14.11
CA ILE A 616 -1.60 -23.76 -13.13
C ILE A 616 -1.59 -25.29 -13.08
N GLU A 617 -2.73 -25.94 -13.33
CA GLU A 617 -2.80 -27.40 -13.45
C GLU A 617 -2.08 -27.94 -14.69
N ARG A 618 -2.17 -27.25 -15.83
CA ARG A 618 -1.40 -27.63 -17.02
C ARG A 618 0.11 -27.48 -16.83
N ALA A 619 0.54 -26.54 -15.99
CA ALA A 619 1.96 -26.38 -15.65
C ALA A 619 2.48 -27.47 -14.71
N ALA A 620 1.65 -27.98 -13.80
CA ALA A 620 2.07 -28.83 -12.68
C ALA A 620 2.90 -30.07 -13.06
N PRO A 621 2.59 -30.83 -14.13
CA PRO A 621 3.39 -32.00 -14.53
C PRO A 621 4.83 -31.67 -14.94
N GLY A 622 5.09 -30.43 -15.36
CA GLY A 622 6.40 -29.96 -15.85
C GLY A 622 7.37 -29.51 -14.74
N ILE A 623 6.90 -29.32 -13.51
CA ILE A 623 7.68 -28.70 -12.43
C ILE A 623 8.76 -29.64 -11.91
N ARG A 624 10.00 -29.15 -11.79
CA ARG A 624 11.15 -29.93 -11.30
C ARG A 624 11.86 -29.29 -10.11
N HIS A 625 11.89 -27.96 -10.05
CA HIS A 625 12.52 -27.19 -8.96
C HIS A 625 11.46 -26.41 -8.17
N ASN A 626 11.80 -25.95 -6.96
CA ASN A 626 10.94 -25.11 -6.11
C ASN A 626 9.50 -25.65 -5.96
N LYS A 627 9.34 -26.98 -5.85
CA LYS A 627 8.04 -27.67 -5.86
C LYS A 627 7.09 -27.20 -4.75
N GLU A 628 7.62 -26.93 -3.56
CA GLU A 628 6.82 -26.43 -2.45
C GLU A 628 6.27 -25.03 -2.72
N GLU A 629 7.09 -24.14 -3.30
CA GLU A 629 6.65 -22.80 -3.69
C GLU A 629 5.62 -22.85 -4.81
N PHE A 630 5.82 -23.73 -5.79
CA PHE A 630 4.81 -23.99 -6.82
C PHE A 630 3.51 -24.52 -6.22
N GLY A 631 3.59 -25.42 -5.23
CA GLY A 631 2.43 -25.95 -4.52
C GLY A 631 1.62 -24.86 -3.81
N ARG A 632 2.31 -23.90 -3.18
CA ARG A 632 1.67 -22.72 -2.56
C ARG A 632 1.04 -21.80 -3.60
N LEU A 633 1.75 -21.48 -4.69
CA LEU A 633 1.20 -20.72 -5.81
C LEU A 633 -0.07 -21.39 -6.39
N LYS A 634 -0.03 -22.70 -6.59
CA LYS A 634 -1.18 -23.48 -7.05
C LYS A 634 -2.34 -23.39 -6.06
N ASN A 635 -2.07 -23.47 -4.76
CA ASN A 635 -3.09 -23.27 -3.73
C ASN A 635 -3.71 -21.87 -3.80
N ASP A 636 -2.91 -20.83 -4.03
CA ASP A 636 -3.39 -19.45 -4.17
C ASP A 636 -4.37 -19.31 -5.36
N MET A 637 -4.14 -20.02 -6.48
CA MET A 637 -5.07 -20.01 -7.62
C MET A 637 -6.43 -20.61 -7.24
N TYR A 638 -6.46 -21.69 -6.45
CA TYR A 638 -7.72 -22.23 -5.93
C TYR A 638 -8.39 -21.28 -4.92
N CYS A 639 -7.59 -20.56 -4.12
CA CYS A 639 -8.13 -19.55 -3.20
C CYS A 639 -8.80 -18.41 -3.98
N TYR A 640 -8.16 -17.94 -5.05
CA TYR A 640 -8.73 -16.92 -5.94
C TYR A 640 -10.02 -17.40 -6.64
N ASP A 641 -10.09 -18.64 -7.12
CA ASP A 641 -11.31 -19.21 -7.71
C ASP A 641 -12.45 -19.31 -6.69
N ALA A 642 -12.15 -19.78 -5.47
CA ALA A 642 -13.13 -19.82 -4.38
C ALA A 642 -13.60 -18.42 -3.95
N LEU A 643 -12.68 -17.45 -3.90
CA LEU A 643 -13.00 -16.05 -3.59
C LEU A 643 -13.91 -15.43 -4.67
N ALA A 644 -13.57 -15.65 -5.95
CA ALA A 644 -14.39 -15.22 -7.08
C ALA A 644 -15.80 -15.84 -7.01
N GLY A 645 -15.91 -17.13 -6.72
CA GLY A 645 -17.18 -17.83 -6.53
C GLY A 645 -18.01 -17.27 -5.38
N PHE A 646 -17.38 -16.99 -4.24
CA PHE A 646 -18.05 -16.36 -3.09
C PHE A 646 -18.66 -15.01 -3.47
N TYR A 647 -17.88 -14.12 -4.09
CA TYR A 647 -18.34 -12.78 -4.46
C TYR A 647 -19.36 -12.79 -5.59
N ALA A 648 -19.16 -13.60 -6.63
CA ALA A 648 -20.06 -13.64 -7.77
C ALA A 648 -21.47 -14.09 -7.36
N GLU A 649 -21.59 -15.15 -6.56
CA GLU A 649 -22.87 -15.62 -6.03
C GLU A 649 -23.48 -14.60 -5.06
N LYS A 650 -22.66 -13.97 -4.20
CA LYS A 650 -23.16 -12.97 -3.26
C LYS A 650 -23.64 -11.68 -3.95
N ALA A 651 -22.94 -11.21 -4.98
CA ALA A 651 -23.35 -10.04 -5.77
C ALA A 651 -24.66 -10.29 -6.53
N ARG A 652 -24.83 -11.47 -7.14
CA ARG A 652 -26.10 -11.87 -7.77
C ARG A 652 -27.24 -11.95 -6.74
N ALA A 653 -26.97 -12.52 -5.58
CA ALA A 653 -27.92 -12.53 -4.46
C ALA A 653 -28.28 -11.10 -4.03
N ALA A 654 -27.31 -10.18 -3.93
CA ALA A 654 -27.53 -8.78 -3.56
C ALA A 654 -28.45 -8.04 -4.55
N VAL A 655 -28.22 -8.20 -5.86
CA VAL A 655 -29.10 -7.63 -6.91
C VAL A 655 -30.52 -8.18 -6.76
N GLN A 656 -30.66 -9.49 -6.56
CA GLN A 656 -31.95 -10.14 -6.38
C GLN A 656 -32.67 -9.70 -5.09
N VAL A 657 -31.93 -9.49 -4.00
CA VAL A 657 -32.44 -8.94 -2.74
C VAL A 657 -32.89 -7.49 -2.93
N LEU A 658 -32.11 -6.66 -3.62
CA LEU A 658 -32.49 -5.28 -3.91
C LEU A 658 -33.73 -5.18 -4.81
N ARG A 659 -33.99 -6.17 -5.67
CA ARG A 659 -35.25 -6.23 -6.42
C ARG A 659 -36.48 -6.19 -5.50
N TYR A 660 -36.44 -6.91 -4.37
CA TYR A 660 -37.50 -6.85 -3.34
C TYR A 660 -37.72 -5.44 -2.79
N LYS A 661 -36.67 -4.59 -2.71
CA LYS A 661 -36.78 -3.17 -2.29
C LYS A 661 -37.83 -2.43 -3.12
N TYR A 662 -37.92 -2.75 -4.41
CA TYR A 662 -38.80 -2.10 -5.40
C TYR A 662 -40.10 -2.86 -5.65
N THR A 663 -40.07 -4.20 -5.73
CA THR A 663 -41.26 -5.02 -6.05
C THR A 663 -42.12 -5.32 -4.83
N LYS A 664 -41.52 -5.33 -3.62
CA LYS A 664 -42.10 -5.87 -2.38
C LYS A 664 -42.56 -7.33 -2.48
N ASN A 665 -42.12 -8.07 -3.49
CA ASN A 665 -42.48 -9.46 -3.69
C ASN A 665 -41.52 -10.38 -2.93
N VAL A 666 -42.01 -11.05 -1.88
CA VAL A 666 -41.20 -11.98 -1.05
C VAL A 666 -40.60 -13.13 -1.88
N ALA A 667 -41.21 -13.50 -3.01
CA ALA A 667 -40.63 -14.49 -3.92
C ALA A 667 -39.25 -14.06 -4.45
N ASP A 668 -39.01 -12.76 -4.62
CA ASP A 668 -37.69 -12.25 -5.03
C ASP A 668 -36.62 -12.58 -3.99
N LEU A 669 -36.95 -12.51 -2.69
CA LEU A 669 -36.02 -12.91 -1.62
C LEU A 669 -35.74 -14.41 -1.64
N ALA A 670 -36.77 -15.25 -1.86
CA ALA A 670 -36.62 -16.70 -1.92
C ALA A 670 -35.66 -17.14 -3.05
N LEU A 671 -35.65 -16.43 -4.19
CA LEU A 671 -34.73 -16.70 -5.31
C LEU A 671 -33.25 -16.43 -4.97
N SER A 672 -32.98 -15.54 -4.01
CA SER A 672 -31.61 -15.21 -3.59
C SER A 672 -31.00 -16.20 -2.60
N VAL A 673 -31.82 -16.97 -1.86
CA VAL A 673 -31.36 -17.98 -0.89
C VAL A 673 -30.38 -19.01 -1.49
N PRO A 674 -30.69 -19.69 -2.62
CA PRO A 674 -29.75 -20.65 -3.19
C PRO A 674 -28.44 -20.03 -3.68
N MET A 675 -28.45 -18.75 -4.08
CA MET A 675 -27.24 -18.02 -4.44
C MET A 675 -26.38 -17.76 -3.20
N LEU A 676 -26.97 -17.25 -2.12
CA LEU A 676 -26.24 -17.01 -0.87
C LEU A 676 -25.72 -18.31 -0.24
N GLN A 677 -26.46 -19.42 -0.36
CA GLN A 677 -25.99 -20.76 0.03
C GLN A 677 -24.73 -21.18 -0.73
N ARG A 678 -24.71 -21.02 -2.07
CA ARG A 678 -23.51 -21.32 -2.88
C ARG A 678 -22.35 -20.39 -2.52
N SER A 679 -22.61 -19.12 -2.24
CA SER A 679 -21.59 -18.19 -1.74
C SER A 679 -20.93 -18.73 -0.45
N VAL A 680 -21.71 -19.15 0.54
CA VAL A 680 -21.18 -19.76 1.78
C VAL A 680 -20.41 -21.06 1.50
N GLN A 681 -20.85 -21.89 0.56
CA GLN A 681 -20.12 -23.11 0.16
C GLN A 681 -18.75 -22.78 -0.45
N HIS A 682 -18.65 -21.75 -1.30
CA HIS A 682 -17.36 -21.26 -1.79
C HIS A 682 -16.48 -20.76 -0.63
N TRP A 683 -17.05 -20.09 0.37
CA TRP A 683 -16.31 -19.68 1.57
C TRP A 683 -15.79 -20.86 2.40
N GLN A 684 -16.57 -21.94 2.51
CA GLN A 684 -16.13 -23.17 3.16
C GLN A 684 -14.93 -23.79 2.42
N THR A 685 -14.95 -23.78 1.09
CA THR A 685 -13.81 -24.21 0.27
C THR A 685 -12.59 -23.32 0.54
N LEU A 686 -12.75 -21.99 0.50
CA LEU A 686 -11.67 -21.06 0.78
C LEU A 686 -11.08 -21.25 2.19
N THR A 687 -11.92 -21.49 3.19
CA THR A 687 -11.49 -21.77 4.57
C THR A 687 -10.62 -23.03 4.63
N LYS A 688 -11.02 -24.11 3.95
CA LYS A 688 -10.23 -25.36 3.90
C LYS A 688 -8.87 -25.16 3.23
N LEU A 689 -8.82 -24.36 2.16
CA LEU A 689 -7.60 -24.06 1.41
C LEU A 689 -6.62 -23.19 2.21
N THR A 690 -7.12 -22.40 3.17
CA THR A 690 -6.34 -21.36 3.88
C THR A 690 -5.97 -21.72 5.32
N GLN A 691 -6.79 -22.50 6.02
CA GLN A 691 -6.64 -22.76 7.48
C GLN A 691 -5.26 -23.30 7.90
N ASN A 692 -4.56 -23.99 7.00
CA ASN A 692 -3.24 -24.58 7.26
C ASN A 692 -2.14 -24.00 6.36
N SER A 693 -2.47 -23.07 5.45
CA SER A 693 -1.52 -22.50 4.48
C SER A 693 -1.23 -21.02 4.73
N TYR A 694 -2.04 -20.32 5.53
CA TYR A 694 -1.86 -18.92 5.89
C TYR A 694 -2.06 -18.68 7.39
N LEU A 695 -1.31 -17.73 7.94
CA LEU A 695 -1.40 -17.27 9.32
C LEU A 695 -2.55 -16.27 9.53
N TYR A 696 -2.78 -15.41 8.53
CA TYR A 696 -3.78 -14.34 8.51
C TYR A 696 -3.97 -13.82 7.09
N ALA A 697 -5.02 -13.02 6.87
CA ALA A 697 -5.25 -12.26 5.65
C ALA A 697 -4.63 -10.85 5.75
N ASN A 698 -5.17 -9.99 6.62
CA ASN A 698 -4.67 -8.63 6.82
C ASN A 698 -3.44 -8.57 7.73
N SER A 699 -2.43 -7.82 7.30
CA SER A 699 -1.26 -7.55 8.14
C SER A 699 -1.46 -6.37 9.09
N MET A 700 -2.40 -5.45 8.82
CA MET A 700 -2.84 -4.46 9.81
C MET A 700 -3.91 -5.07 10.74
N GLN A 701 -3.55 -5.40 11.98
CA GLN A 701 -4.37 -6.21 12.89
C GLN A 701 -4.92 -5.37 14.06
N THR A 702 -5.43 -4.19 13.72
CA THR A 702 -5.86 -3.17 14.68
C THR A 702 -7.33 -2.76 14.48
N ALA A 703 -7.83 -1.90 15.36
CA ALA A 703 -9.20 -1.40 15.35
C ALA A 703 -9.57 -0.54 14.11
N GLN A 704 -8.56 -0.13 13.34
CA GLN A 704 -8.65 0.62 12.09
C GLN A 704 -9.27 -0.23 10.98
N ARG A 705 -9.06 -1.55 10.99
CA ARG A 705 -9.72 -2.46 10.05
C ARG A 705 -11.20 -2.64 10.45
N LYS A 706 -12.12 -2.34 9.53
CA LYS A 706 -13.59 -2.36 9.75
C LYS A 706 -14.33 -3.36 8.88
N ILE A 707 -13.87 -3.59 7.67
CA ILE A 707 -14.58 -4.39 6.65
C ILE A 707 -13.79 -5.67 6.38
N PRO A 708 -14.42 -6.86 6.40
CA PRO A 708 -15.85 -7.10 6.64
C PRO A 708 -16.30 -6.97 8.09
N MET A 709 -15.38 -7.15 9.04
CA MET A 709 -15.63 -7.06 10.49
C MET A 709 -14.53 -6.25 11.16
N ARG A 710 -14.81 -5.71 12.35
CA ARG A 710 -13.83 -4.93 13.11
C ARG A 710 -12.65 -5.80 13.55
N GLY A 711 -11.42 -5.41 13.20
CA GLY A 711 -10.19 -6.14 13.52
C GLY A 711 -9.56 -5.85 14.88
N VAL A 712 -10.36 -5.47 15.87
CA VAL A 712 -9.87 -5.09 17.21
C VAL A 712 -9.10 -6.26 17.83
N ASP A 713 -7.91 -5.99 18.40
CA ASP A 713 -7.05 -6.98 19.04
C ASP A 713 -6.70 -8.18 18.12
N GLY A 714 -6.58 -7.93 16.81
CA GLY A 714 -6.25 -8.96 15.82
C GLY A 714 -7.31 -10.03 15.63
N THR A 715 -8.58 -9.73 15.92
CA THR A 715 -9.72 -10.62 15.65
C THR A 715 -10.19 -10.55 14.20
N TYR A 716 -10.86 -11.60 13.74
CA TYR A 716 -11.43 -11.72 12.38
C TYR A 716 -10.40 -11.53 11.27
N LYS A 717 -9.17 -12.03 11.48
CA LYS A 717 -8.06 -11.90 10.51
C LYS A 717 -7.89 -13.14 9.64
N THR A 718 -8.70 -14.18 9.85
CA THR A 718 -8.65 -15.45 9.11
C THR A 718 -10.00 -15.79 8.48
N TRP A 719 -9.97 -16.57 7.40
CA TRP A 719 -11.18 -17.07 6.74
C TRP A 719 -12.02 -17.97 7.65
N ALA A 720 -11.36 -18.72 8.53
CA ALA A 720 -12.00 -19.58 9.53
C ALA A 720 -12.81 -18.78 10.55
N GLU A 721 -12.30 -17.63 11.02
CA GLU A 721 -13.07 -16.72 11.90
C GLU A 721 -14.29 -16.11 11.19
N MET A 722 -14.19 -15.90 9.87
CA MET A 722 -15.28 -15.32 9.06
C MET A 722 -16.36 -16.32 8.66
N LEU A 723 -16.05 -17.62 8.58
CA LEU A 723 -17.00 -18.64 8.15
C LEU A 723 -18.29 -18.69 9.02
N PRO A 724 -18.21 -18.71 10.37
CA PRO A 724 -19.40 -18.64 11.22
C PRO A 724 -20.22 -17.36 11.01
N VAL A 725 -19.59 -16.23 10.67
CA VAL A 725 -20.27 -14.96 10.40
C VAL A 725 -21.16 -15.09 9.16
N TYR A 726 -20.64 -15.64 8.06
CA TYR A 726 -21.41 -15.84 6.83
C TYR A 726 -22.48 -16.93 6.96
N GLN A 727 -22.25 -17.95 7.78
CA GLN A 727 -23.27 -18.95 8.11
C GLN A 727 -24.42 -18.34 8.92
N LYS A 728 -24.11 -17.47 9.89
CA LYS A 728 -25.13 -16.75 10.66
C LYS A 728 -25.94 -15.83 9.74
N GLU A 729 -25.27 -15.03 8.90
CA GLU A 729 -25.93 -14.16 7.91
C GLU A 729 -26.95 -14.91 7.04
N LEU A 730 -26.59 -16.08 6.53
CA LEU A 730 -27.50 -16.93 5.75
C LEU A 730 -28.68 -17.44 6.60
N ALA A 731 -28.43 -17.87 7.83
CA ALA A 731 -29.45 -18.37 8.73
C ALA A 731 -30.46 -17.28 9.13
N ASP A 732 -29.98 -16.09 9.48
CA ASP A 732 -30.82 -14.92 9.78
C ASP A 732 -31.68 -14.56 8.58
N PHE A 733 -31.10 -14.56 7.38
CA PHE A 733 -31.83 -14.27 6.15
C PHE A 733 -32.97 -15.25 5.86
N GLN A 734 -32.71 -16.55 6.00
CA GLN A 734 -33.73 -17.57 5.83
C GLN A 734 -34.85 -17.43 6.88
N HIS A 735 -34.48 -17.20 8.13
CA HIS A 735 -35.43 -16.97 9.22
C HIS A 735 -36.33 -15.75 8.97
N ASN A 736 -35.74 -14.64 8.50
CA ASN A 736 -36.47 -13.40 8.20
C ASN A 736 -37.41 -13.56 6.99
N ILE A 737 -37.03 -14.32 5.96
CA ILE A 737 -37.92 -14.68 4.86
C ILE A 737 -39.12 -15.50 5.35
N ASP A 738 -38.89 -16.50 6.21
CA ASP A 738 -39.97 -17.34 6.72
C ASP A 738 -40.92 -16.56 7.65
N SER A 739 -40.38 -15.62 8.43
CA SER A 739 -41.17 -14.67 9.22
C SER A 739 -42.07 -13.78 8.34
N LEU A 740 -41.54 -13.30 7.21
CA LEU A 740 -42.32 -12.54 6.22
C LEU A 740 -43.44 -13.35 5.54
N LYS A 741 -43.30 -14.68 5.44
CA LYS A 741 -44.33 -15.56 4.87
C LYS A 741 -45.43 -15.92 5.86
N THR A 742 -45.17 -15.87 7.17
CA THR A 742 -46.01 -16.48 8.20
C THR A 742 -46.94 -15.52 8.96
N THR A 743 -46.76 -14.18 8.91
CA THR A 743 -47.58 -13.26 9.72
C THR A 743 -47.83 -11.87 9.13
N LYS A 744 -49.03 -11.32 9.37
CA LYS A 744 -49.41 -9.89 9.21
C LYS A 744 -48.46 -8.98 9.98
N ALA A 745 -48.16 -7.80 9.41
CA ALA A 745 -47.26 -6.76 9.91
C ALA A 745 -47.03 -6.79 11.43
N ALA A 746 -45.79 -7.10 11.83
CA ALA A 746 -45.36 -6.96 13.22
C ALA A 746 -45.59 -5.51 13.68
N PRO A 747 -46.08 -5.29 14.92
CA PRO A 747 -46.16 -3.93 15.46
C PRO A 747 -44.75 -3.34 15.50
N ALA A 748 -44.63 -2.08 15.06
CA ALA A 748 -43.37 -1.36 15.04
C ALA A 748 -42.64 -1.52 16.39
N THR A 749 -41.40 -1.99 16.34
CA THR A 749 -40.52 -2.13 17.51
C THR A 749 -40.53 -0.80 18.25
N ARG A 750 -40.91 -0.82 19.53
CA ARG A 750 -41.05 0.39 20.34
C ARG A 750 -39.68 1.09 20.45
N LEU A 751 -39.50 2.18 19.69
CA LEU A 751 -38.30 3.01 19.71
C LEU A 751 -38.02 3.48 21.14
N VAL A 752 -36.86 3.12 21.69
CA VAL A 752 -36.45 3.47 23.06
C VAL A 752 -35.63 4.74 23.00
N ALA A 753 -36.12 5.83 23.60
CA ALA A 753 -35.36 7.07 23.74
C ALA A 753 -34.04 6.84 24.49
N LEU A 754 -32.97 7.46 23.99
CA LEU A 754 -31.67 7.46 24.65
C LEU A 754 -31.73 8.25 25.95
N ARG A 755 -31.04 7.76 26.97
CA ARG A 755 -31.08 8.35 28.31
C ARG A 755 -29.82 9.17 28.56
N ASN A 756 -30.01 10.37 29.11
CA ASN A 756 -28.90 11.23 29.53
C ASN A 756 -28.03 10.53 30.58
N ALA A 757 -26.73 10.42 30.32
CA ALA A 757 -25.76 9.96 31.30
C ALA A 757 -25.34 11.10 32.24
N PRO A 758 -25.17 10.82 33.54
CA PRO A 758 -24.69 11.81 34.50
C PRO A 758 -23.19 12.09 34.28
N VAL A 759 -22.87 13.30 33.82
CA VAL A 759 -21.50 13.79 33.66
C VAL A 759 -21.32 15.16 34.32
N THR A 760 -20.10 15.46 34.76
CA THR A 760 -19.71 16.80 35.20
C THR A 760 -18.99 17.49 34.05
N LEU A 761 -19.63 18.49 33.44
CA LEU A 761 -19.00 19.29 32.39
C LEU A 761 -17.97 20.23 33.01
N LEU A 762 -16.74 20.17 32.50
CA LEU A 762 -15.61 20.99 32.94
C LEU A 762 -15.26 22.09 31.90
N THR A 763 -15.81 22.00 30.68
CA THR A 763 -15.72 23.06 29.67
C THR A 763 -16.33 24.35 30.19
N LYS A 764 -15.57 25.46 30.13
CA LYS A 764 -16.04 26.78 30.54
C LYS A 764 -16.79 27.46 29.39
N GLY A 765 -17.81 28.25 29.70
CA GLY A 765 -18.51 29.10 28.72
C GLY A 765 -19.47 28.39 27.78
N ALA A 766 -19.68 27.08 27.93
CA ALA A 766 -20.65 26.32 27.14
C ALA A 766 -22.03 26.28 27.81
N GLY A 767 -23.08 26.57 27.06
CA GLY A 767 -24.46 26.43 27.52
C GLY A 767 -24.97 24.99 27.37
N THR A 768 -26.21 24.72 27.76
CA THR A 768 -26.87 23.43 27.48
C THR A 768 -28.22 23.66 26.81
N TYR A 769 -28.68 22.70 26.02
CA TYR A 769 -30.01 22.72 25.41
C TYR A 769 -30.64 21.32 25.46
N THR A 770 -31.96 21.25 25.34
CA THR A 770 -32.68 19.99 25.22
C THR A 770 -32.93 19.71 23.74
N VAL A 771 -32.72 18.48 23.28
CA VAL A 771 -33.06 18.06 21.92
C VAL A 771 -34.59 17.98 21.78
N THR A 772 -35.19 19.10 21.40
CA THR A 772 -36.61 19.27 21.07
C THR A 772 -36.77 20.31 19.96
N ALA A 773 -37.91 20.30 19.27
CA ALA A 773 -38.18 21.23 18.17
C ALA A 773 -38.28 22.68 18.68
N GLY A 774 -37.81 23.64 17.87
CA GLY A 774 -37.75 25.07 18.17
C GLY A 774 -36.57 25.50 19.05
N GLN A 775 -35.73 24.57 19.52
CA GLN A 775 -34.60 24.93 20.39
C GLN A 775 -33.43 25.52 19.60
N PRO A 776 -32.85 26.65 20.05
CA PRO A 776 -31.63 27.17 19.45
C PRO A 776 -30.45 26.25 19.80
N ILE A 777 -29.70 25.90 18.76
CA ILE A 777 -28.61 24.90 18.83
C ILE A 777 -27.21 25.53 18.92
N PHE A 778 -27.06 26.78 18.47
CA PHE A 778 -25.85 27.59 18.65
C PHE A 778 -26.18 28.83 19.47
N ALA A 779 -25.23 29.30 20.28
CA ALA A 779 -25.43 30.43 21.18
C ALA A 779 -25.41 31.80 20.46
N ASP A 780 -24.82 31.86 19.26
CA ASP A 780 -24.57 33.07 18.47
C ASP A 780 -25.37 33.11 17.15
N THR A 781 -26.37 32.24 16.98
CA THR A 781 -27.21 32.23 15.76
C THR A 781 -28.69 32.04 16.09
N THR A 782 -29.56 32.33 15.11
CA THR A 782 -31.00 32.04 15.18
C THR A 782 -31.38 30.63 14.72
N ALA A 783 -30.41 29.76 14.44
CA ALA A 783 -30.65 28.42 13.94
C ALA A 783 -31.35 27.54 15.00
N GLN A 784 -32.51 26.99 14.65
CA GLN A 784 -33.34 26.18 15.53
C GLN A 784 -33.57 24.77 14.97
N LEU A 785 -33.56 23.78 15.86
CA LEU A 785 -33.86 22.39 15.50
C LEU A 785 -35.34 22.26 15.09
N THR A 786 -35.63 21.67 13.92
CA THR A 786 -37.01 21.49 13.45
C THR A 786 -37.50 20.05 13.52
N ALA A 787 -36.66 19.08 13.17
CA ALA A 787 -36.97 17.66 13.28
C ALA A 787 -35.73 16.89 13.73
N PHE A 788 -35.95 15.76 14.40
CA PHE A 788 -34.89 14.90 14.92
C PHE A 788 -35.40 13.45 15.03
N ALA A 789 -34.47 12.50 14.99
CA ALA A 789 -34.72 11.09 15.22
C ALA A 789 -35.35 10.87 16.62
N PRO A 790 -36.44 10.10 16.76
CA PRO A 790 -37.16 9.96 18.03
C PRO A 790 -36.29 9.51 19.22
N GLU A 791 -35.24 8.74 18.98
CA GLU A 791 -34.34 8.25 20.01
C GLU A 791 -33.48 9.35 20.63
N LEU A 792 -33.31 10.47 19.93
CA LEU A 792 -32.57 11.65 20.41
C LEU A 792 -33.42 12.56 21.29
N ALA A 793 -34.74 12.34 21.34
CA ALA A 793 -35.69 13.20 22.06
C ALA A 793 -35.29 13.37 23.53
N GLY A 794 -35.17 14.63 23.97
CA GLY A 794 -34.94 14.94 25.39
C GLY A 794 -33.48 14.77 25.85
N LEU A 795 -32.54 14.43 24.95
CA LEU A 795 -31.12 14.48 25.28
C LEU A 795 -30.68 15.91 25.61
N LYS A 796 -29.73 16.03 26.54
CA LYS A 796 -29.18 17.29 27.02
C LYS A 796 -27.88 17.58 26.26
N GLY A 797 -28.02 18.33 25.18
CA GLY A 797 -26.91 18.79 24.36
C GLY A 797 -26.13 19.95 24.99
N ILE A 798 -24.95 20.20 24.43
CA ILE A 798 -24.07 21.31 24.81
C ILE A 798 -24.15 22.38 23.71
N ARG A 799 -24.47 23.61 24.11
CA ARG A 799 -24.63 24.76 23.21
C ARG A 799 -23.32 25.54 23.12
N PHE A 800 -22.71 25.54 21.95
CA PHE A 800 -21.49 26.29 21.62
C PHE A 800 -21.79 27.48 20.69
N ASN A 801 -20.84 28.40 20.55
CA ASN A 801 -20.87 29.43 19.51
C ASN A 801 -20.39 28.85 18.18
N LYS A 802 -21.20 28.96 17.13
CA LYS A 802 -20.85 28.49 15.79
C LYS A 802 -19.58 29.16 15.28
N ALA A 803 -19.45 30.48 15.48
CA ALA A 803 -18.28 31.23 15.01
C ALA A 803 -16.98 30.76 15.68
N GLN A 804 -17.03 30.44 16.98
CA GLN A 804 -15.86 29.91 17.69
C GLN A 804 -15.50 28.50 17.22
N GLN A 805 -16.49 27.63 17.00
CA GLN A 805 -16.24 26.29 16.46
C GLN A 805 -15.55 26.35 15.09
N VAL A 806 -16.00 27.23 14.20
CA VAL A 806 -15.41 27.42 12.88
C VAL A 806 -13.98 27.96 12.96
N ALA A 807 -13.70 28.85 13.91
CA ALA A 807 -12.38 29.47 14.03
C ALA A 807 -11.35 28.62 14.80
N GLN A 808 -11.79 27.89 15.82
CA GLN A 808 -10.91 27.29 16.84
C GLN A 808 -11.18 25.80 17.13
N GLY A 809 -12.23 25.21 16.55
CA GLY A 809 -12.68 23.86 16.90
C GLY A 809 -13.51 23.82 18.19
N THR A 810 -13.75 22.61 18.70
CA THR A 810 -14.60 22.40 19.88
C THR A 810 -13.88 21.54 20.92
N GLU A 811 -13.63 22.10 22.11
CA GLU A 811 -13.12 21.34 23.27
C GLU A 811 -14.27 20.94 24.21
N ILE A 812 -14.38 19.64 24.48
CA ILE A 812 -15.34 19.07 25.43
C ILE A 812 -14.55 18.39 26.55
N ARG A 813 -14.47 19.07 27.70
CA ARG A 813 -13.83 18.56 28.91
C ARG A 813 -14.88 18.13 29.90
N PHE A 814 -14.80 16.90 30.38
CA PHE A 814 -15.81 16.36 31.29
C PHE A 814 -15.24 15.28 32.21
N SER A 815 -15.93 15.02 33.31
CA SER A 815 -15.66 13.92 34.23
C SER A 815 -16.90 13.03 34.36
N THR A 816 -16.69 11.72 34.37
CA THR A 816 -17.75 10.72 34.52
C THR A 816 -17.32 9.58 35.44
N LYS A 817 -18.27 9.06 36.23
CA LYS A 817 -18.05 7.90 37.12
C LYS A 817 -18.31 6.55 36.43
N LYS A 818 -18.99 6.57 35.29
CA LYS A 818 -19.31 5.37 34.48
C LYS A 818 -18.86 5.59 33.03
N PRO A 819 -18.63 4.52 32.27
CA PRO A 819 -18.44 4.65 30.82
C PRO A 819 -19.63 5.36 30.15
N VAL A 820 -19.34 6.27 29.22
CA VAL A 820 -20.34 7.06 28.50
C VAL A 820 -20.01 7.15 27.01
N GLN A 821 -21.00 7.51 26.21
CA GLN A 821 -20.80 7.93 24.82
C GLN A 821 -21.22 9.39 24.64
N VAL A 822 -20.41 10.18 23.94
CA VAL A 822 -20.75 11.53 23.48
C VAL A 822 -21.35 11.41 22.08
N LEU A 823 -22.55 11.94 21.88
CA LEU A 823 -23.19 11.97 20.57
C LEU A 823 -22.88 13.30 19.87
N VAL A 824 -22.24 13.21 18.70
CA VAL A 824 -21.82 14.38 17.91
C VAL A 824 -22.53 14.36 16.55
N GLY A 825 -23.18 15.47 16.21
CA GLY A 825 -23.86 15.69 14.95
C GLY A 825 -22.96 16.38 13.92
N PHE A 826 -22.78 15.76 12.76
CA PHE A 826 -22.01 16.24 11.63
C PHE A 826 -22.93 16.69 10.50
N PHE A 827 -22.72 17.88 9.95
CA PHE A 827 -23.49 18.36 8.80
C PHE A 827 -23.09 17.61 7.53
N ASN A 828 -24.07 17.19 6.73
CA ASN A 828 -23.92 16.39 5.52
C ASN A 828 -23.50 17.26 4.32
N GLN A 829 -22.45 18.06 4.50
CA GLN A 829 -21.86 18.89 3.47
C GLN A 829 -20.36 19.04 3.72
N LYS A 830 -19.54 18.71 2.73
CA LYS A 830 -18.10 19.00 2.77
C LYS A 830 -17.88 20.50 2.56
N SER A 831 -17.46 21.19 3.63
CA SER A 831 -17.13 22.62 3.61
C SER A 831 -16.29 22.97 4.84
N PRO A 832 -15.31 23.89 4.76
CA PRO A 832 -14.56 24.37 5.93
C PRO A 832 -15.44 25.01 7.03
N ARG A 833 -16.71 25.32 6.73
CA ARG A 833 -17.68 25.84 7.69
C ARG A 833 -18.23 24.77 8.64
N TYR A 834 -18.04 23.49 8.32
CA TYR A 834 -18.60 22.36 9.05
C TYR A 834 -17.49 21.41 9.47
N LEU A 835 -17.65 20.78 10.63
CA LEU A 835 -16.68 19.82 11.14
C LEU A 835 -16.54 18.65 10.15
N PRO A 836 -15.32 18.31 9.69
CA PRO A 836 -15.11 17.16 8.82
C PRO A 836 -15.47 15.85 9.53
N VAL A 837 -16.07 14.92 8.78
CA VAL A 837 -16.43 13.60 9.28
C VAL A 837 -15.15 12.76 9.50
N PRO A 838 -15.03 12.01 10.61
CA PRO A 838 -13.89 11.12 10.83
C PRO A 838 -13.73 10.13 9.67
N THR A 839 -12.56 10.11 9.02
CA THR A 839 -12.29 9.34 7.80
C THR A 839 -10.98 8.57 7.94
N LEU A 840 -11.05 7.25 8.09
CA LEU A 840 -9.90 6.39 8.39
C LEU A 840 -8.85 6.33 7.27
N GLU A 841 -9.24 6.57 6.03
CA GLU A 841 -8.36 6.58 4.85
C GLU A 841 -7.30 7.70 4.88
N ILE A 842 -7.52 8.73 5.69
CA ILE A 842 -6.64 9.91 5.84
C ILE A 842 -6.35 10.26 7.31
N ASP A 843 -6.97 9.56 8.26
CA ASP A 843 -6.81 9.76 9.70
C ASP A 843 -6.95 8.43 10.46
N ALA A 844 -5.82 7.80 10.77
CA ALA A 844 -5.78 6.56 11.54
C ALA A 844 -6.36 6.70 12.97
N SER A 845 -6.46 7.92 13.50
CA SER A 845 -7.09 8.22 14.80
C SER A 845 -8.61 8.42 14.71
N ALA A 846 -9.17 8.43 13.50
CA ALA A 846 -10.61 8.63 13.22
C ALA A 846 -11.52 7.57 13.86
N ASN A 847 -10.96 6.57 14.56
CA ASN A 847 -11.70 5.57 15.30
C ASN A 847 -11.23 5.34 16.75
N ASP A 848 -10.37 6.19 17.32
CA ASP A 848 -9.87 6.01 18.69
C ASP A 848 -10.99 5.91 19.75
N TYR A 849 -12.13 6.54 19.48
CA TYR A 849 -13.33 6.53 20.32
C TYR A 849 -14.49 5.70 19.72
N GLY A 850 -14.25 4.96 18.63
CA GLY A 850 -15.29 4.22 17.91
C GLY A 850 -16.16 5.07 16.98
N GLN A 851 -15.69 6.26 16.61
CA GLN A 851 -16.46 7.32 15.96
C GLN A 851 -16.50 7.27 14.42
N ALA A 852 -15.75 6.39 13.78
CA ALA A 852 -15.62 6.36 12.32
C ALA A 852 -16.96 6.12 11.60
N GLU A 853 -17.86 5.35 12.22
CA GLU A 853 -19.15 5.00 11.64
C GLU A 853 -20.25 5.94 12.14
N SER A 854 -21.06 6.46 11.21
CA SER A 854 -22.31 7.12 11.57
C SER A 854 -23.26 6.11 12.21
N LYS A 855 -23.93 6.52 13.30
CA LYS A 855 -25.00 5.77 13.94
C LYS A 855 -26.32 6.08 13.27
N ILE A 856 -26.77 7.33 13.30
CA ILE A 856 -28.04 7.72 12.70
C ILE A 856 -27.76 8.65 11.53
N LEU A 857 -28.04 8.21 10.30
CA LEU A 857 -27.94 9.03 9.11
C LEU A 857 -29.16 9.94 8.98
N ASN A 858 -28.97 11.18 8.53
CA ASN A 858 -30.02 12.19 8.34
C ASN A 858 -30.92 12.31 9.59
N ALA A 859 -30.29 12.38 10.75
CA ALA A 859 -30.89 12.28 12.06
C ALA A 859 -31.53 13.57 12.56
N LEU A 860 -31.12 14.75 12.06
CA LEU A 860 -31.67 16.05 12.46
C LEU A 860 -31.77 17.00 11.27
N THR A 861 -32.74 17.92 11.32
CA THR A 861 -32.90 19.02 10.36
C THR A 861 -32.96 20.36 11.06
N ILE A 862 -32.27 21.34 10.46
CA ILE A 862 -32.24 22.73 10.88
C ILE A 862 -32.42 23.58 9.61
N PRO A 863 -33.41 24.50 9.54
CA PRO A 863 -33.64 25.33 8.36
C PRO A 863 -32.40 26.11 7.96
N GLY A 864 -32.09 26.10 6.65
CA GLY A 864 -30.93 26.80 6.10
C GLY A 864 -29.58 26.13 6.37
N LEU A 865 -29.54 24.97 7.03
CA LEU A 865 -28.33 24.15 7.22
C LEU A 865 -28.51 22.76 6.59
N PRO A 866 -27.41 22.07 6.26
CA PRO A 866 -27.46 20.69 5.76
C PRO A 866 -28.11 19.73 6.77
N PRO A 867 -28.64 18.58 6.31
CA PRO A 867 -29.01 17.46 7.19
C PRO A 867 -27.84 17.02 8.07
N VAL A 868 -28.12 16.41 9.22
CA VAL A 868 -27.09 16.04 10.21
C VAL A 868 -27.03 14.53 10.43
N ASN A 869 -25.85 13.93 10.33
CA ASN A 869 -25.57 12.55 10.76
C ASN A 869 -25.06 12.54 12.21
N VAL A 870 -25.39 11.50 12.98
CA VAL A 870 -24.92 11.34 14.37
C VAL A 870 -23.84 10.28 14.46
N HIS A 871 -22.72 10.62 15.10
CA HIS A 871 -21.65 9.71 15.46
C HIS A 871 -21.55 9.59 16.99
N ALA A 872 -21.00 8.48 17.48
CA ALA A 872 -20.83 8.22 18.91
C ALA A 872 -19.34 8.07 19.27
N TYR A 873 -18.90 8.81 20.29
CA TYR A 873 -17.53 8.78 20.82
C TYR A 873 -17.56 8.14 22.21
N SER A 874 -16.85 7.03 22.39
CA SER A 874 -16.93 6.21 23.60
C SER A 874 -15.79 6.50 24.57
N PHE A 875 -16.11 6.66 25.85
CA PHE A 875 -15.16 6.99 26.92
C PHE A 875 -15.37 6.09 28.13
N LYS A 876 -14.27 5.68 28.77
CA LYS A 876 -14.29 4.97 30.07
C LYS A 876 -14.65 5.92 31.21
N ALA A 877 -14.80 5.40 32.44
CA ALA A 877 -14.88 6.26 33.63
C ALA A 877 -13.58 7.08 33.77
N GLY A 878 -13.67 8.34 34.21
CA GLY A 878 -12.52 9.23 34.37
C GLY A 878 -12.79 10.66 33.95
N THR A 879 -11.71 11.45 33.89
CA THR A 879 -11.71 12.82 33.33
C THR A 879 -11.13 12.78 31.92
N HIS A 880 -11.85 13.37 30.98
CA HIS A 880 -11.55 13.30 29.56
C HIS A 880 -11.57 14.70 28.93
N THR A 881 -10.78 14.84 27.87
CA THR A 881 -10.83 16.01 26.97
C THR A 881 -10.99 15.46 25.55
N LEU A 882 -12.09 15.82 24.89
CA LEU A 882 -12.33 15.54 23.48
C LEU A 882 -12.18 16.84 22.70
N ASN A 883 -11.19 16.88 21.80
CA ASN A 883 -11.00 17.97 20.86
C ASN A 883 -11.58 17.56 19.52
N LEU A 884 -12.52 18.35 19.02
CA LEU A 884 -13.04 18.26 17.67
C LEU A 884 -12.39 19.37 16.83
N ALA A 885 -12.03 19.05 15.59
CA ALA A 885 -11.44 19.99 14.63
C ALA A 885 -12.34 21.22 14.36
N ARG A 886 -11.81 22.19 13.60
CA ARG A 886 -12.53 23.40 13.20
C ARG A 886 -13.75 23.05 12.34
N GLY A 887 -14.80 23.83 12.53
CA GLY A 887 -16.06 23.71 11.80
C GLY A 887 -17.25 23.49 12.73
N ALA A 888 -18.42 23.94 12.31
CA ALA A 888 -19.64 23.82 13.10
C ALA A 888 -20.08 22.34 13.22
N CYS A 889 -20.48 21.94 14.43
CA CYS A 889 -21.04 20.63 14.75
C CYS A 889 -22.05 20.73 15.89
N LEU A 890 -22.85 19.69 16.11
CA LEU A 890 -23.76 19.61 17.25
C LEU A 890 -23.18 18.66 18.29
N VAL A 891 -23.27 19.01 19.57
CA VAL A 891 -23.01 18.07 20.67
C VAL A 891 -24.34 17.75 21.32
N LEU A 892 -24.91 16.59 20.99
CA LEU A 892 -26.28 16.21 21.35
C LEU A 892 -26.41 15.74 22.80
N GLY A 893 -25.29 15.42 23.44
CA GLY A 893 -25.21 15.08 24.85
C GLY A 893 -24.44 13.80 25.11
N PHE A 894 -24.62 13.28 26.34
CA PHE A 894 -23.97 12.08 26.83
C PHE A 894 -25.01 11.00 27.08
N VAL A 895 -24.72 9.77 26.67
CA VAL A 895 -25.55 8.59 26.92
C VAL A 895 -24.72 7.51 27.63
N ASP A 896 -25.40 6.61 28.35
CA ASP A 896 -24.72 5.50 29.02
C ASP A 896 -24.12 4.57 27.97
N ALA A 897 -22.83 4.21 28.10
CA ALA A 897 -22.17 3.37 27.08
C ALA A 897 -22.74 1.94 26.99
N THR A 898 -23.52 1.49 27.98
CA THR A 898 -24.24 0.22 27.94
C THR A 898 -25.55 0.29 27.16
N GLN A 899 -26.07 1.49 26.87
CA GLN A 899 -27.26 1.66 26.04
C GLN A 899 -26.85 1.62 24.56
N PRO A 900 -27.33 0.65 23.76
CA PRO A 900 -27.02 0.62 22.34
C PRO A 900 -27.57 1.86 21.63
N VAL A 901 -26.71 2.56 20.91
CA VAL A 901 -27.15 3.61 19.98
C VAL A 901 -27.53 2.92 18.66
N PRO A 902 -28.78 3.05 18.20
CA PRO A 902 -29.24 2.36 17.00
C PRO A 902 -28.49 2.85 15.76
N THR A 903 -28.27 1.94 14.81
CA THR A 903 -27.66 2.27 13.51
C THR A 903 -28.70 2.18 12.39
N TYR A 904 -29.08 3.30 11.79
CA TYR A 904 -30.04 3.36 10.68
C TYR A 904 -30.04 4.73 9.98
N ASN A 905 -30.82 4.86 8.89
CA ASN A 905 -31.08 6.15 8.24
C ASN A 905 -32.48 6.68 8.59
N ALA A 906 -32.54 7.80 9.31
CA ALA A 906 -33.80 8.44 9.71
C ALA A 906 -34.48 9.22 8.56
N GLY A 907 -33.74 9.49 7.47
CA GLY A 907 -34.29 10.11 6.26
C GLY A 907 -34.75 11.57 6.41
N LEU A 908 -34.44 12.25 7.52
CA LEU A 908 -34.92 13.61 7.76
C LEU A 908 -34.16 14.62 6.89
N GLY A 909 -34.90 15.41 6.11
CA GLY A 909 -34.32 16.42 5.22
C GLY A 909 -33.59 15.85 3.99
N SER A 910 -33.73 14.56 3.72
CA SER A 910 -33.24 13.89 2.52
C SER A 910 -34.37 13.68 1.50
N ALA A 911 -34.04 13.65 0.21
CA ALA A 911 -34.95 13.22 -0.84
C ALA A 911 -35.28 11.72 -0.79
N VAL A 912 -34.56 10.95 0.04
CA VAL A 912 -34.77 9.52 0.26
C VAL A 912 -35.76 9.33 1.43
N ALA A 913 -36.93 8.76 1.14
CA ALA A 913 -37.96 8.52 2.14
C ALA A 913 -37.49 7.56 3.27
N PRO A 914 -37.86 7.81 4.55
CA PRO A 914 -37.57 6.91 5.67
C PRO A 914 -38.14 5.50 5.46
N GLY A 915 -37.42 4.46 5.90
CA GLY A 915 -37.95 3.08 5.98
C GLY A 915 -37.91 2.24 4.71
N ARG A 916 -37.05 2.58 3.73
CA ARG A 916 -36.84 1.75 2.52
C ARG A 916 -35.64 0.80 2.59
N GLU A 917 -34.84 0.83 3.64
CA GLU A 917 -33.69 -0.07 3.78
C GLU A 917 -34.15 -1.49 4.18
N ILE A 918 -33.49 -2.48 3.59
CA ILE A 918 -33.82 -3.92 3.70
C ILE A 918 -32.66 -4.73 4.29
N ASP A 919 -31.70 -4.04 4.89
CA ASP A 919 -30.52 -4.59 5.57
C ASP A 919 -30.89 -5.39 6.83
N TRP A 920 -32.00 -5.04 7.50
CA TRP A 920 -32.59 -5.81 8.60
C TRP A 920 -32.89 -7.27 8.24
N LEU A 921 -32.98 -7.61 6.94
CA LEU A 921 -33.14 -9.00 6.49
C LEU A 921 -31.96 -9.89 6.92
N PHE A 922 -30.81 -9.32 7.26
CA PHE A 922 -29.57 -10.03 7.59
C PHE A 922 -29.09 -9.83 9.04
N GLU A 923 -29.95 -9.29 9.92
CA GLU A 923 -29.63 -8.98 11.32
C GLU A 923 -30.38 -9.87 12.32
#